data_AF-A0A8W8KZU8-F1
#
_entry.id   AF-A0A8W8KZU8-F1
#
_cell.length_a   1.000
_cell.length_b   1.000
_cell.length_c   1.000
_cell.angle_alpha   90.00
_cell.angle_beta   90.00
_cell.angle_gamma   90.00
#
_symmetry.space_group_name_H-M   'P 1'
#
loop_
_entity.id
_entity.type
_entity.pdbx_description
1 polymer ?
#
loop_
_entity_poly.entity_id
_entity_poly.type
_entity_poly.pdbx_seq_one_letter_code
_entity_poly.pdbx_strand_id
1 'polypeptide(L)'
;MSDEVWLISRARACMKPTKSDPYAAKAWMITARSLFPNNFSIQFEAYSLEKAGKNVKEAAKLLEEMFVLFPNEPQLWEEIQEILEILQTEMSANSHKNFLTEIFAAVSTPTQCQMLLSVAQKISNTLEQCRLLLLAMRKFPNLVFEHGLKLLDTLQQAELEAKMKYPVNCYRKLFVCDVLPLVLQKVKKPELPAAQIYRWLQMSVEFYIMFVTQSPSFNTSSSNSPELLSPTKLSNRVSIPGLFDKECQVSDPWGSLLKLIILLGQLMDWDVPPDLFSEPREIQYKNIYSMYNRARQSRSPEQTRQVLYTTVVLFLECLYTYVSSVDPQSFLGPSASHTPLVLMEKFENESADEEPQAKKAKVQTESSPTIEGAESISNASRIINSFTTAFKCYELMHSTADLQTEFMKLCEIWHMETWTWMGHFQTDMLIYQGAFADAIAHLQNFSSTIKENMQLRSNLQMACCFYCLQKYSKACELVLNVIKDLPYTHDRPPASNLAETSGAKGRQLWLTKCTESEILPYCIQLLLAALKSKAFSAKGDDTSLGHMIVLLQYDWPKSEALFFEVLKKIKQQNSLVYNMFFNYVINVDILEEIAFLKTLEGGKVNLDILPTSTKVIAQQRTVTRGVNKVVKEDFKLTMVKQMGRSDEPVEKLIRTFLTNERISILKALA
;
A
#
# COMPACT_ATOMS: atom_id res chain seq x y z
N MET A 1 59.14 -29.35 34.20
CA MET A 1 58.76 -28.64 32.95
C MET A 1 59.31 -29.48 31.82
N SER A 2 58.50 -29.83 30.81
CA SER A 2 59.03 -30.38 29.56
C SER A 2 59.83 -29.28 28.84
N ASP A 3 60.81 -29.69 28.02
CA ASP A 3 61.67 -28.77 27.27
C ASP A 3 60.86 -27.82 26.37
N GLU A 4 59.72 -28.31 25.87
CA GLU A 4 58.74 -27.57 25.07
C GLU A 4 58.09 -26.41 25.85
N VAL A 5 57.60 -26.69 27.06
CA VAL A 5 56.99 -25.70 27.95
C VAL A 5 58.03 -24.69 28.43
N TRP A 6 59.29 -25.14 28.62
CA TRP A 6 60.39 -24.26 28.99
C TRP A 6 60.72 -23.26 27.86
N LEU A 7 60.78 -23.71 26.61
CA LEU A 7 61.03 -22.85 25.45
C LEU A 7 59.91 -21.82 25.23
N ILE A 8 58.64 -22.23 25.37
CA ILE A 8 57.47 -21.34 25.33
C ILE A 8 57.55 -20.30 26.46
N SER A 9 57.92 -20.71 27.68
CA SER A 9 58.06 -19.80 28.81
C SER A 9 59.16 -18.74 28.60
N ARG A 10 60.24 -19.11 27.89
CA ARG A 10 61.33 -18.19 27.51
C ARG A 10 60.88 -17.19 26.45
N ALA A 11 60.17 -17.63 25.43
CA ALA A 11 59.58 -16.74 24.41
C ALA A 11 58.60 -15.73 25.04
N ARG A 12 57.69 -16.19 25.92
CA ARG A 12 56.77 -15.31 26.67
C ARG A 12 57.48 -14.32 27.60
N ALA A 13 58.60 -14.73 28.21
CA ALA A 13 59.37 -13.85 29.09
C ALA A 13 59.98 -12.65 28.35
N CYS A 14 60.32 -12.79 27.07
CA CYS A 14 60.79 -11.72 26.19
C CYS A 14 59.68 -10.74 25.74
N MET A 15 58.42 -11.08 25.98
CA MET A 15 57.25 -10.25 25.63
C MET A 15 56.67 -9.45 26.82
N LYS A 16 57.28 -9.58 28.02
CA LYS A 16 56.82 -8.85 29.22
C LYS A 16 57.00 -7.32 29.06
N PRO A 17 56.07 -6.49 29.58
CA PRO A 17 56.02 -5.05 29.31
C PRO A 17 57.25 -4.26 29.82
N THR A 18 58.07 -4.83 30.69
CA THR A 18 59.27 -4.18 31.24
C THR A 18 60.52 -4.31 30.34
N LYS A 19 60.56 -5.27 29.40
CA LYS A 19 61.59 -5.47 28.37
C LYS A 19 61.00 -6.26 27.19
N SER A 20 60.23 -5.59 26.33
CA SER A 20 59.66 -6.21 25.13
C SER A 20 60.72 -6.26 24.02
N ASP A 21 61.21 -7.46 23.71
CA ASP A 21 62.07 -7.72 22.55
C ASP A 21 61.38 -8.74 21.62
N PRO A 22 60.63 -8.27 20.61
CA PRO A 22 59.90 -9.14 19.69
C PRO A 22 60.83 -10.00 18.82
N TYR A 23 62.05 -9.53 18.54
CA TYR A 23 63.01 -10.26 17.73
C TYR A 23 63.63 -11.42 18.51
N ALA A 24 63.97 -11.21 19.78
CA ALA A 24 64.43 -12.28 20.67
C ALA A 24 63.33 -13.34 20.88
N ALA A 25 62.08 -12.90 21.09
CA ALA A 25 60.95 -13.81 21.24
C ALA A 25 60.72 -14.64 19.96
N LYS A 26 60.85 -14.03 18.78
CA LYS A 26 60.79 -14.72 17.48
C LYS A 26 61.93 -15.72 17.28
N ALA A 27 63.17 -15.37 17.65
CA ALA A 27 64.31 -16.28 17.58
C ALA A 27 64.13 -17.53 18.46
N TRP A 28 63.59 -17.36 19.67
CA TRP A 28 63.21 -18.48 20.54
C TRP A 28 62.13 -19.35 19.90
N MET A 29 61.11 -18.75 19.28
CA MET A 29 60.07 -19.51 18.61
C MET A 29 60.55 -20.25 17.36
N ILE A 30 61.44 -19.67 16.55
CA ILE A 30 62.05 -20.36 15.41
C ILE A 30 62.85 -21.57 15.89
N THR A 31 63.60 -21.43 16.98
CA THR A 31 64.38 -22.52 17.59
C THR A 31 63.45 -23.62 18.09
N ALA A 32 62.39 -23.27 18.81
CA ALA A 32 61.41 -24.23 19.31
C ALA A 32 60.68 -24.98 18.19
N ARG A 33 60.27 -24.29 17.13
CA ARG A 33 59.63 -24.89 15.94
C ARG A 33 60.57 -25.81 15.16
N SER A 34 61.87 -25.51 15.14
CA SER A 34 62.87 -26.35 14.48
C SER A 34 63.14 -27.63 15.25
N LEU A 35 63.11 -27.57 16.59
CA LEU A 35 63.32 -28.73 17.46
C LEU A 35 62.05 -29.60 17.60
N PHE A 36 60.88 -28.98 17.56
CA PHE A 36 59.58 -29.64 17.78
C PHE A 36 58.54 -29.22 16.73
N PRO A 37 58.73 -29.58 15.44
CA PRO A 37 57.86 -29.13 14.36
C PRO A 37 56.42 -29.64 14.46
N ASN A 38 56.22 -30.82 15.05
CA ASN A 38 54.93 -31.49 15.19
C ASN A 38 54.24 -31.22 16.55
N ASN A 39 54.65 -30.19 17.29
CA ASN A 39 54.03 -29.85 18.56
C ASN A 39 53.06 -28.66 18.39
N PHE A 40 51.76 -28.91 18.63
CA PHE A 40 50.72 -27.90 18.50
C PHE A 40 50.95 -26.68 19.41
N SER A 41 51.33 -26.88 20.67
CA SER A 41 51.51 -25.78 21.63
C SER A 41 52.61 -24.80 21.20
N ILE A 42 53.67 -25.29 20.54
CA ILE A 42 54.76 -24.45 20.02
C ILE A 42 54.31 -23.69 18.78
N GLN A 43 53.56 -24.33 17.88
CA GLN A 43 53.04 -23.68 16.67
C GLN A 43 51.97 -22.63 17.00
N PHE A 44 51.06 -22.91 17.95
CA PHE A 44 50.03 -22.00 18.40
C PHE A 44 50.60 -20.79 19.15
N GLU A 45 51.68 -20.97 19.93
CA GLU A 45 52.38 -19.85 20.56
C GLU A 45 53.07 -18.96 19.52
N ALA A 46 53.67 -19.55 18.47
CA ALA A 46 54.25 -18.77 17.37
C ALA A 46 53.18 -17.96 16.65
N TYR A 47 52.01 -18.55 16.39
CA TYR A 47 50.85 -17.84 15.85
C TYR A 47 50.38 -16.70 16.76
N SER A 48 50.26 -16.96 18.06
CA SER A 48 49.85 -15.97 19.06
C SER A 48 50.83 -14.79 19.14
N LEU A 49 52.13 -15.06 18.97
CA LEU A 49 53.18 -14.04 18.94
C LEU A 49 53.10 -13.16 17.69
N GLU A 50 52.86 -13.75 16.51
CA GLU A 50 52.66 -12.98 15.27
C GLU A 50 51.32 -12.23 15.26
N LYS A 51 50.26 -12.79 15.88
CA LYS A 51 48.97 -12.11 16.15
C LYS A 51 49.18 -10.89 17.04
N ALA A 52 49.96 -11.01 18.12
CA ALA A 52 50.33 -9.88 18.99
C ALA A 52 51.21 -8.84 18.28
N GLY A 53 52.08 -9.28 17.36
CA GLY A 53 52.95 -8.45 16.52
C GLY A 53 52.26 -7.78 15.32
N LYS A 54 50.96 -8.02 15.11
CA LYS A 54 50.17 -7.54 13.95
C LYS A 54 50.75 -7.95 12.58
N ASN A 55 51.41 -9.09 12.49
CA ASN A 55 52.01 -9.56 11.24
C ASN A 55 51.06 -10.52 10.49
N VAL A 56 50.24 -9.95 9.60
CA VAL A 56 49.18 -10.68 8.88
C VAL A 56 49.72 -11.86 8.05
N LYS A 57 50.84 -11.68 7.34
CA LYS A 57 51.36 -12.68 6.39
C LYS A 57 51.89 -13.93 7.09
N GLU A 58 52.71 -13.74 8.12
CA GLU A 58 53.26 -14.86 8.89
C GLU A 58 52.19 -15.54 9.75
N ALA A 59 51.26 -14.77 10.33
CA ALA A 59 50.13 -15.34 11.06
C ALA A 59 49.24 -16.22 10.16
N ALA A 60 48.95 -15.78 8.93
CA ALA A 60 48.18 -16.56 7.97
C ALA A 60 48.89 -17.85 7.54
N LYS A 61 50.21 -17.78 7.29
CA LYS A 61 51.01 -18.96 6.96
C LYS A 61 51.04 -19.98 8.10
N LEU A 62 51.22 -19.52 9.34
CA LEU A 62 51.18 -20.36 10.53
C LEU A 62 49.79 -20.99 10.72
N LEU A 63 48.73 -20.23 10.51
CA LEU A 63 47.36 -20.73 10.60
C LEU A 63 47.08 -21.82 9.55
N GLU A 64 47.58 -21.65 8.33
CA GLU A 64 47.49 -22.65 7.26
C GLU A 64 48.30 -23.92 7.59
N GLU A 65 49.55 -23.78 8.04
CA GLU A 65 50.37 -24.91 8.49
C GLU A 65 49.70 -25.67 9.64
N MET A 66 49.13 -24.95 10.62
CA MET A 66 48.44 -25.56 11.75
C MET A 66 47.17 -26.29 11.33
N PHE A 67 46.40 -25.75 10.39
CA PHE A 67 45.17 -26.37 9.88
C PHE A 67 45.44 -27.70 9.18
N VAL A 68 46.53 -27.79 8.42
CA VAL A 68 46.92 -29.03 7.72
C VAL A 68 47.48 -30.07 8.68
N LEU A 69 48.32 -29.65 9.64
CA LEU A 69 49.07 -30.56 10.51
C LEU A 69 48.27 -31.01 11.76
N PHE A 70 47.35 -30.19 12.26
CA PHE A 70 46.65 -30.42 13.54
C PHE A 70 45.11 -30.30 13.44
N PRO A 71 44.44 -31.11 12.60
CA PRO A 71 43.00 -30.98 12.35
C PRO A 71 42.09 -31.33 13.55
N ASN A 72 42.61 -31.98 14.59
CA ASN A 72 41.84 -32.45 15.74
C ASN A 72 41.98 -31.56 16.99
N GLU A 73 42.79 -30.50 16.95
CA GLU A 73 43.09 -29.68 18.13
C GLU A 73 41.99 -28.66 18.44
N PRO A 74 41.40 -28.65 19.65
CA PRO A 74 40.23 -27.81 19.96
C PRO A 74 40.54 -26.31 19.95
N GLN A 75 41.72 -25.90 20.44
CA GLN A 75 42.13 -24.50 20.50
C GLN A 75 42.28 -23.86 19.11
N LEU A 76 42.66 -24.65 18.11
CA LEU A 76 42.69 -24.19 16.72
C LEU A 76 41.28 -23.93 16.19
N TRP A 77 40.32 -24.80 16.52
CA TRP A 77 38.93 -24.64 16.09
C TRP A 77 38.23 -23.47 16.77
N GLU A 78 38.53 -23.18 18.04
CA GLU A 78 38.06 -21.96 18.71
C GLU A 78 38.50 -20.70 17.98
N GLU A 79 39.79 -20.63 17.59
CA GLU A 79 40.34 -19.50 16.84
C GLU A 79 39.73 -19.40 15.43
N ILE A 80 39.56 -20.52 14.72
CA ILE A 80 38.92 -20.54 13.39
C ILE A 80 37.44 -20.12 13.51
N GLN A 81 36.72 -20.59 14.54
CA GLN A 81 35.33 -20.19 14.78
C GLN A 81 35.23 -18.69 15.05
N GLU A 82 36.10 -18.12 15.87
CA GLU A 82 36.15 -16.67 16.13
C GLU A 82 36.38 -15.87 14.84
N ILE A 83 37.33 -16.29 14.01
CA ILE A 83 37.60 -15.66 12.70
C ILE A 83 36.35 -15.71 11.81
N LEU A 84 35.67 -16.85 11.73
CA LEU A 84 34.52 -17.04 10.86
C LEU A 84 33.25 -16.34 11.37
N GLU A 85 33.03 -16.30 12.68
CA GLU A 85 31.93 -15.55 13.30
C GLU A 85 32.07 -14.05 13.03
N ILE A 86 33.31 -13.53 13.07
CA ILE A 86 33.62 -12.14 12.71
C ILE A 86 33.34 -11.88 11.22
N LEU A 87 33.67 -12.82 10.35
CA LEU A 87 33.38 -12.72 8.91
C LEU A 87 31.88 -12.75 8.60
N GLN A 88 31.09 -13.47 9.38
CA GLN A 88 29.63 -13.51 9.23
C GLN A 88 28.92 -12.26 9.73
N THR A 89 29.49 -11.58 10.75
CA THR A 89 28.78 -10.50 11.45
C THR A 89 28.94 -9.11 10.82
N GLU A 90 29.85 -8.85 9.87
CA GLU A 90 30.08 -7.57 9.13
C GLU A 90 29.59 -6.28 9.84
N MET A 91 29.88 -6.15 11.15
CA MET A 91 29.37 -5.07 11.99
C MET A 91 30.43 -4.61 12.98
N SER A 92 30.69 -3.30 12.86
CA SER A 92 31.61 -2.42 13.60
C SER A 92 33.11 -2.48 13.27
N ALA A 93 33.67 -1.28 13.02
CA ALA A 93 35.07 -0.99 12.77
C ALA A 93 35.93 -1.15 14.04
N ASN A 94 36.06 -2.37 14.55
CA ASN A 94 37.05 -2.69 15.56
C ASN A 94 38.37 -3.09 14.87
N SER A 95 39.48 -2.45 15.25
CA SER A 95 40.83 -2.76 14.72
C SER A 95 41.20 -4.25 14.81
N HIS A 96 40.63 -4.98 15.78
CA HIS A 96 40.84 -6.41 15.95
C HIS A 96 40.07 -7.27 14.93
N LYS A 97 38.82 -6.88 14.61
CA LYS A 97 37.98 -7.58 13.61
C LYS A 97 38.55 -7.45 12.20
N ASN A 98 39.09 -6.27 11.87
CA ASN A 98 39.77 -6.05 10.59
C ASN A 98 41.01 -6.92 10.47
N PHE A 99 41.80 -7.03 11.54
CA PHE A 99 43.02 -7.83 11.55
C PHE A 99 42.76 -9.33 11.34
N LEU A 100 41.75 -9.92 12.00
CA LEU A 100 41.39 -11.33 11.80
C LEU A 100 40.82 -11.59 10.40
N THR A 101 40.09 -10.63 9.84
CA THR A 101 39.61 -10.68 8.46
C THR A 101 40.78 -10.63 7.47
N GLU A 102 41.79 -9.80 7.73
CA GLU A 102 43.02 -9.71 6.94
C GLU A 102 43.86 -11.00 7.02
N ILE A 103 43.96 -11.64 8.19
CA ILE A 103 44.61 -12.96 8.34
C ILE A 103 43.91 -13.99 7.47
N PHE A 104 42.58 -14.10 7.56
CA PHE A 104 41.83 -15.05 6.73
C PHE A 104 42.05 -14.77 5.24
N ALA A 105 42.01 -13.50 4.82
CA ALA A 105 42.23 -13.11 3.43
C ALA A 105 43.65 -13.43 2.91
N ALA A 106 44.65 -13.49 3.80
CA ALA A 106 46.03 -13.83 3.47
C ALA A 106 46.33 -15.34 3.42
N VAL A 107 45.43 -16.20 3.93
CA VAL A 107 45.51 -17.67 3.76
C VAL A 107 45.27 -18.05 2.29
N SER A 108 45.84 -19.16 1.82
CA SER A 108 45.60 -19.62 0.46
C SER A 108 44.12 -19.92 0.17
N THR A 109 43.68 -19.64 -1.07
CA THR A 109 42.30 -19.85 -1.54
C THR A 109 41.77 -21.27 -1.30
N PRO A 110 42.53 -22.36 -1.55
CA PRO A 110 42.07 -23.73 -1.25
C PRO A 110 41.87 -23.98 0.25
N THR A 111 42.78 -23.48 1.09
CA THR A 111 42.71 -23.65 2.54
C THR A 111 41.54 -22.86 3.13
N GLN A 112 41.29 -21.63 2.65
CA GLN A 112 40.09 -20.86 3.00
C GLN A 112 38.80 -21.63 2.71
N CYS A 113 38.71 -22.27 1.54
CA CYS A 113 37.56 -23.08 1.16
C CYS A 113 37.37 -24.29 2.10
N GLN A 114 38.45 -25.01 2.41
CA GLN A 114 38.40 -26.16 3.33
C GLN A 114 38.06 -25.75 4.77
N MET A 115 38.59 -24.62 5.25
CA MET A 115 38.24 -24.05 6.57
C MET A 115 36.74 -23.75 6.67
N LEU A 116 36.15 -23.09 5.67
CA LEU A 116 34.71 -22.79 5.66
C LEU A 116 33.85 -24.06 5.64
N LEU A 117 34.18 -25.03 4.79
CA LEU A 117 33.41 -26.28 4.67
C LEU A 117 33.52 -27.13 5.94
N SER A 118 34.71 -27.22 6.53
CA SER A 118 34.94 -28.02 7.74
C SER A 118 34.26 -27.43 8.97
N VAL A 119 34.23 -26.10 9.13
CA VAL A 119 33.45 -25.46 10.20
C VAL A 119 31.95 -25.62 9.95
N ALA A 120 31.47 -25.48 8.71
CA ALA A 120 30.06 -25.69 8.40
C ALA A 120 29.57 -27.10 8.77
N GLN A 121 30.43 -28.12 8.73
CA GLN A 121 30.10 -29.49 9.16
C GLN A 121 30.04 -29.67 10.68
N LYS A 122 30.71 -28.81 11.44
CA LYS A 122 30.84 -28.92 12.90
C LYS A 122 29.84 -28.05 13.68
N ILE A 123 29.22 -27.07 13.03
CA ILE A 123 28.21 -26.19 13.64
C ILE A 123 26.92 -26.97 13.88
N SER A 124 26.36 -26.87 15.09
CA SER A 124 25.08 -27.48 15.46
C SER A 124 23.87 -26.65 15.04
N ASN A 125 24.02 -25.33 14.93
CA ASN A 125 22.97 -24.41 14.51
C ASN A 125 22.81 -24.42 12.98
N THR A 126 21.69 -24.96 12.49
CA THR A 126 21.38 -25.07 11.06
C THR A 126 21.40 -23.72 10.34
N LEU A 127 20.98 -22.62 10.98
CA LEU A 127 20.95 -21.29 10.36
C LEU A 127 22.37 -20.74 10.14
N GLU A 128 23.25 -20.88 11.13
CA GLU A 128 24.66 -20.47 11.02
C GLU A 128 25.43 -21.32 10.02
N GLN A 129 25.15 -22.63 9.98
CA GLN A 129 25.65 -23.53 8.95
C GLN A 129 25.26 -23.05 7.55
N CYS A 130 23.98 -22.70 7.34
CA CYS A 130 23.49 -22.20 6.06
C CYS A 130 24.15 -20.86 5.66
N ARG A 131 24.33 -19.94 6.61
CA ARG A 131 25.04 -18.67 6.39
C ARG A 131 26.49 -18.89 5.98
N LEU A 132 27.19 -19.79 6.67
CA LEU A 132 28.60 -20.07 6.37
C LEU A 132 28.76 -20.69 4.99
N LEU A 133 27.87 -21.62 4.61
CA LEU A 133 27.88 -22.24 3.30
C LEU A 133 27.53 -21.23 2.19
N LEU A 134 26.59 -20.33 2.42
CA LEU A 134 26.28 -19.22 1.51
C LEU A 134 27.49 -18.30 1.32
N LEU A 135 28.21 -17.96 2.40
CA LEU A 135 29.44 -17.16 2.33
C LEU A 135 30.51 -17.88 1.50
N ALA A 136 30.68 -19.18 1.71
CA ALA A 136 31.61 -20.00 0.93
C ALA A 136 31.24 -20.04 -0.56
N MET A 137 29.96 -20.22 -0.88
CA MET A 137 29.46 -20.24 -2.26
C MET A 137 29.62 -18.87 -2.97
N ARG A 138 29.48 -17.76 -2.26
CA ARG A 138 29.72 -16.41 -2.79
C ARG A 138 31.21 -16.17 -3.10
N LYS A 139 32.11 -16.66 -2.23
CA LYS A 139 33.56 -16.54 -2.43
C LYS A 139 34.12 -17.52 -3.47
N PHE A 140 33.55 -18.73 -3.53
CA PHE A 140 34.00 -19.82 -4.39
C PHE A 140 32.84 -20.34 -5.26
N PRO A 141 32.61 -19.73 -6.44
CA PRO A 141 31.45 -20.04 -7.29
C PRO A 141 31.34 -21.52 -7.71
N ASN A 142 32.45 -22.25 -7.74
CA ASN A 142 32.46 -23.69 -8.06
C ASN A 142 31.65 -24.51 -7.05
N LEU A 143 31.58 -24.08 -5.78
CA LEU A 143 30.81 -24.77 -4.74
C LEU A 143 29.30 -24.70 -4.99
N VAL A 144 28.83 -23.76 -5.81
CA VAL A 144 27.39 -23.63 -6.11
C VAL A 144 26.85 -24.89 -6.79
N PHE A 145 27.64 -25.52 -7.66
CA PHE A 145 27.25 -26.76 -8.35
C PHE A 145 27.16 -27.96 -7.39
N GLU A 146 28.04 -28.04 -6.39
CA GLU A 146 28.13 -29.20 -5.49
C GLU A 146 27.18 -29.10 -4.29
N HIS A 147 26.98 -27.87 -3.79
CA HIS A 147 26.30 -27.61 -2.52
C HIS A 147 25.02 -26.78 -2.65
N GLY A 148 24.78 -26.11 -3.79
CA GLY A 148 23.67 -25.17 -3.94
C GLY A 148 22.28 -25.79 -3.75
N LEU A 149 22.00 -26.90 -4.45
CA LEU A 149 20.70 -27.60 -4.32
C LEU A 149 20.52 -28.19 -2.91
N LYS A 150 21.58 -28.77 -2.34
CA LYS A 150 21.56 -29.31 -0.97
C LYS A 150 21.27 -28.22 0.06
N LEU A 151 21.79 -27.02 -0.13
CA LEU A 151 21.54 -25.89 0.76
C LEU A 151 20.08 -25.43 0.67
N LEU A 152 19.49 -25.39 -0.53
CA LEU A 152 18.05 -25.10 -0.70
C LEU A 152 17.18 -26.12 0.04
N ASP A 153 17.47 -27.42 -0.13
CA ASP A 153 16.75 -28.49 0.57
C ASP A 153 16.91 -28.39 2.09
N THR A 154 18.13 -28.10 2.57
CA THR A 154 18.42 -27.92 4.00
C THR A 154 17.63 -26.76 4.61
N LEU A 155 17.59 -25.61 3.92
CA LEU A 155 16.83 -24.44 4.37
C LEU A 155 15.33 -24.71 4.42
N GLN A 156 14.80 -25.42 3.41
CA GLN A 156 13.39 -25.77 3.36
C GLN A 156 13.01 -26.77 4.46
N GLN A 157 13.87 -27.75 4.74
CA GLN A 157 13.69 -28.70 5.83
C GLN A 157 13.78 -28.03 7.20
N ALA A 158 14.75 -27.13 7.39
CA ALA A 158 14.91 -26.36 8.63
C ALA A 158 13.69 -25.48 8.93
N GLU A 159 13.09 -24.86 7.90
CA GLU A 159 11.86 -24.09 8.05
C GLU A 159 10.68 -24.96 8.53
N LEU A 160 10.54 -26.17 7.98
CA LEU A 160 9.52 -27.14 8.36
C LEU A 160 9.71 -27.65 9.80
N GLU A 161 10.94 -27.99 10.17
CA GLU A 161 11.30 -28.46 11.51
C GLU A 161 11.10 -27.39 12.58
N ALA A 162 11.44 -26.14 12.27
CA ALA A 162 11.21 -24.98 13.14
C ALA A 162 9.72 -24.60 13.26
N LYS A 163 8.83 -25.20 12.45
CA LYS A 163 7.38 -24.94 12.42
C LYS A 163 7.05 -23.45 12.28
N MET A 164 7.77 -22.75 11.39
CA MET A 164 7.54 -21.34 11.15
C MET A 164 6.12 -21.11 10.60
N LYS A 165 5.33 -20.30 11.30
CA LYS A 165 3.93 -20.03 10.94
C LYS A 165 3.76 -18.92 9.89
N TYR A 166 4.76 -18.04 9.77
CA TYR A 166 4.70 -16.87 8.91
C TYR A 166 5.71 -16.99 7.75
N PRO A 167 5.31 -16.66 6.50
CA PRO A 167 6.20 -16.76 5.34
C PRO A 167 7.46 -15.88 5.43
N VAL A 168 7.38 -14.74 6.13
CA VAL A 168 8.54 -13.87 6.37
C VAL A 168 9.31 -14.38 7.59
N ASN A 169 10.34 -15.18 7.34
CA ASN A 169 11.22 -15.73 8.37
C ASN A 169 12.68 -15.83 7.89
N CYS A 170 13.59 -16.15 8.81
CA CYS A 170 15.02 -16.19 8.56
C CYS A 170 15.43 -17.20 7.48
N TYR A 171 14.86 -18.41 7.51
CA TYR A 171 15.16 -19.46 6.54
C TYR A 171 14.63 -19.11 5.15
N ARG A 172 13.37 -18.65 5.05
CA ARG A 172 12.77 -18.28 3.76
C ARG A 172 13.41 -17.04 3.16
N LYS A 173 13.85 -16.08 3.97
CA LYS A 173 14.64 -14.94 3.49
C LYS A 173 15.95 -15.40 2.88
N LEU A 174 16.74 -16.22 3.59
CA LEU A 174 18.01 -16.74 3.05
C LEU A 174 17.77 -17.57 1.79
N PHE A 175 16.71 -18.39 1.78
CA PHE A 175 16.32 -19.19 0.64
C PHE A 175 16.01 -18.31 -0.59
N VAL A 176 15.04 -17.41 -0.48
CA VAL A 176 14.47 -16.66 -1.61
C VAL A 176 15.38 -15.52 -2.06
N CYS A 177 15.97 -14.77 -1.14
CA CYS A 177 16.72 -13.57 -1.46
C CYS A 177 18.20 -13.83 -1.75
N ASP A 178 18.80 -14.85 -1.12
CA ASP A 178 20.25 -15.02 -1.13
C ASP A 178 20.71 -16.28 -1.88
N VAL A 179 20.16 -17.45 -1.56
CA VAL A 179 20.62 -18.74 -2.11
C VAL A 179 19.99 -19.01 -3.47
N LEU A 180 18.66 -18.91 -3.59
CA LEU A 180 17.95 -19.26 -4.82
C LEU A 180 18.44 -18.45 -6.03
N PRO A 181 18.58 -17.11 -5.99
CA PRO A 181 19.08 -16.35 -7.13
C PRO A 181 20.51 -16.74 -7.52
N LEU A 182 21.36 -17.08 -6.55
CA LEU A 182 22.74 -17.53 -6.77
C LEU A 182 22.79 -18.90 -7.48
N VAL A 183 21.93 -19.82 -7.05
CA VAL A 183 21.83 -21.17 -7.61
C VAL A 183 21.27 -21.14 -9.04
N LEU A 184 20.19 -20.39 -9.28
CA LEU A 184 19.55 -20.33 -10.59
C LEU A 184 20.42 -19.72 -11.69
N GLN A 185 21.40 -18.89 -11.34
CA GLN A 185 22.37 -18.34 -12.31
C GLN A 185 23.38 -19.38 -12.82
N LYS A 186 23.51 -20.52 -12.14
CA LYS A 186 24.55 -21.52 -12.41
C LYS A 186 23.99 -22.89 -12.80
N VAL A 187 22.86 -23.29 -12.21
CA VAL A 187 22.21 -24.59 -12.46
C VAL A 187 21.56 -24.64 -13.84
N LYS A 188 21.61 -25.80 -14.50
CA LYS A 188 20.96 -26.04 -15.80
C LYS A 188 19.64 -26.80 -15.62
N LYS A 189 18.71 -26.61 -16.57
CA LYS A 189 17.38 -27.25 -16.63
C LYS A 189 17.31 -28.78 -16.34
N PRO A 190 18.18 -29.67 -16.87
CA PRO A 190 18.00 -31.11 -16.73
C PRO A 190 18.15 -31.64 -15.28
N GLU A 191 18.58 -30.79 -14.34
CA GLU A 191 18.83 -31.17 -12.95
C GLU A 191 17.57 -31.06 -12.06
N LEU A 192 16.47 -30.45 -12.54
CA LEU A 192 15.34 -30.07 -11.67
C LEU A 192 13.95 -30.44 -12.24
N PRO A 193 13.08 -31.11 -11.45
CA PRO A 193 11.68 -31.31 -11.82
C PRO A 193 10.89 -29.99 -11.87
N ALA A 194 10.03 -29.83 -12.87
CA ALA A 194 9.21 -28.62 -13.02
C ALA A 194 8.34 -28.29 -11.79
N ALA A 195 7.81 -29.32 -11.11
CA ALA A 195 7.03 -29.14 -9.88
C ALA A 195 7.81 -28.42 -8.76
N GLN A 196 9.11 -28.71 -8.64
CA GLN A 196 9.98 -28.07 -7.66
C GLN A 196 10.22 -26.59 -8.01
N ILE A 197 10.40 -26.29 -9.29
CA ILE A 197 10.57 -24.91 -9.79
C ILE A 197 9.31 -24.08 -9.50
N TYR A 198 8.12 -24.63 -9.76
CA TYR A 198 6.85 -23.97 -9.42
C TYR A 198 6.70 -23.74 -7.91
N ARG A 199 7.13 -24.69 -7.08
CA ARG A 199 7.12 -24.54 -5.62
C ARG A 199 8.02 -23.39 -5.17
N TRP A 200 9.24 -23.30 -5.72
CA TRP A 200 10.16 -22.19 -5.43
C TRP A 200 9.57 -20.84 -5.86
N LEU A 201 8.92 -20.79 -7.02
CA LEU A 201 8.23 -19.59 -7.49
C LEU A 201 7.12 -19.16 -6.52
N GLN A 202 6.25 -20.09 -6.11
CA GLN A 202 5.16 -19.81 -5.16
C GLN A 202 5.70 -19.31 -3.81
N MET A 203 6.71 -19.97 -3.25
CA MET A 203 7.36 -19.55 -2.00
C MET A 203 7.98 -18.15 -2.11
N SER A 204 8.57 -17.84 -3.28
CA SER A 204 9.19 -16.55 -3.53
C SER A 204 8.16 -15.44 -3.62
N VAL A 205 7.08 -15.64 -4.39
CA VAL A 205 5.98 -14.67 -4.50
C VAL A 205 5.36 -14.43 -3.12
N GLU A 206 5.03 -15.50 -2.39
CA GLU A 206 4.46 -15.39 -1.04
C GLU A 206 5.37 -14.58 -0.10
N PHE A 207 6.67 -14.90 -0.07
CA PHE A 207 7.64 -14.19 0.77
C PHE A 207 7.69 -12.70 0.43
N TYR A 208 7.89 -12.34 -0.84
CA TYR A 208 8.07 -10.95 -1.25
C TYR A 208 6.80 -10.11 -1.04
N ILE A 209 5.61 -10.67 -1.32
CA ILE A 209 4.36 -9.96 -1.07
C ILE A 209 4.18 -9.73 0.43
N MET A 210 4.30 -10.77 1.25
CA MET A 210 4.16 -10.63 2.70
C MET A 210 5.21 -9.67 3.29
N PHE A 211 6.43 -9.67 2.77
CA PHE A 211 7.50 -8.75 3.18
C PHE A 211 7.15 -7.29 2.85
N VAL A 212 6.65 -7.01 1.65
CA VAL A 212 6.32 -5.66 1.19
C VAL A 212 5.05 -5.11 1.84
N THR A 213 4.09 -5.99 2.18
CA THR A 213 2.81 -5.60 2.80
C THR A 213 2.88 -5.47 4.33
N GLN A 214 4.00 -5.83 4.96
CA GLN A 214 4.17 -5.67 6.41
C GLN A 214 4.24 -4.20 6.80
N SER A 215 3.54 -3.86 7.88
CA SER A 215 3.68 -2.54 8.49
C SER A 215 5.11 -2.36 9.02
N PRO A 216 5.77 -1.22 8.78
CA PRO A 216 7.12 -0.96 9.28
C PRO A 216 7.17 -1.14 10.80
N SER A 217 8.07 -2.00 11.27
CA SER A 217 8.26 -2.23 12.70
C SER A 217 9.05 -1.06 13.31
N PHE A 218 8.38 -0.03 13.81
CA PHE A 218 9.04 1.03 14.57
C PHE A 218 9.30 0.58 16.01
N ASN A 219 10.35 -0.22 16.23
CA ASN A 219 10.95 -0.34 17.55
C ASN A 219 12.03 0.75 17.71
N THR A 220 11.74 1.64 18.66
CA THR A 220 12.46 2.80 19.22
C THR A 220 13.95 3.03 18.92
N SER A 221 14.25 4.33 18.70
CA SER A 221 15.52 5.06 18.88
C SER A 221 16.69 4.76 17.92
N SER A 222 16.72 5.44 16.76
CA SER A 222 17.98 6.04 16.26
C SER A 222 17.76 6.99 15.07
N SER A 223 18.20 8.23 15.31
CA SER A 223 18.66 9.27 14.37
C SER A 223 17.72 9.79 13.27
N ASN A 224 17.35 11.06 13.47
CA ASN A 224 16.92 12.04 12.49
C ASN A 224 17.75 12.00 11.18
N SER A 225 17.09 11.79 10.05
CA SER A 225 17.41 12.48 8.79
C SER A 225 16.18 12.41 7.86
N PRO A 226 15.71 13.54 7.32
CA PRO A 226 14.63 13.56 6.34
C PRO A 226 15.24 13.49 4.94
N GLU A 227 15.42 12.28 4.39
CA GLU A 227 15.77 12.14 2.97
C GLU A 227 14.51 11.95 2.13
N LEU A 228 14.25 12.95 1.29
CA LEU A 228 13.29 12.97 0.20
C LEU A 228 13.64 11.87 -0.82
N LEU A 229 13.02 10.70 -0.71
CA LEU A 229 13.09 9.68 -1.76
C LEU A 229 11.69 9.23 -2.18
N SER A 230 11.57 9.01 -3.50
CA SER A 230 10.40 8.50 -4.21
C SER A 230 9.73 7.32 -3.49
N PRO A 231 8.39 7.17 -3.56
CA PRO A 231 7.61 6.17 -2.80
C PRO A 231 7.98 4.70 -3.06
N THR A 232 8.87 4.41 -4.01
CA THR A 232 9.36 3.06 -4.34
C THR A 232 10.68 2.68 -3.64
N LYS A 233 11.29 3.58 -2.85
CA LYS A 233 12.60 3.37 -2.17
C LYS A 233 12.54 3.42 -0.63
N LEU A 234 11.34 3.42 -0.05
CA LEU A 234 11.18 3.29 1.39
C LEU A 234 11.55 1.86 1.79
N SER A 235 12.79 1.66 2.25
CA SER A 235 13.23 0.43 2.88
C SER A 235 12.37 0.21 4.13
N ASN A 236 11.31 -0.57 4.01
CA ASN A 236 10.56 -1.09 5.16
C ASN A 236 11.55 -1.82 6.06
N ARG A 237 11.91 -1.22 7.20
CA ARG A 237 12.72 -1.89 8.22
C ARG A 237 11.81 -2.93 8.89
N VAL A 238 11.75 -4.10 8.28
CA VAL A 238 11.15 -5.31 8.84
C VAL A 238 12.21 -5.97 9.71
N SER A 239 11.92 -6.24 10.97
CA SER A 239 12.80 -7.04 11.82
C SER A 239 12.40 -8.52 11.68
N ILE A 240 13.32 -9.34 11.19
CA ILE A 240 13.11 -10.80 11.03
C ILE A 240 13.84 -11.50 12.19
N PRO A 241 13.11 -12.18 13.10
CA PRO A 241 13.74 -12.90 14.20
C PRO A 241 14.81 -13.89 13.72
N GLY A 242 15.97 -13.87 14.37
CA GLY A 242 17.12 -14.72 14.02
C GLY A 242 18.07 -14.14 12.98
N LEU A 243 17.74 -12.99 12.37
CA LEU A 243 18.62 -12.26 11.46
C LEU A 243 19.17 -10.97 12.08
N PHE A 244 20.34 -10.53 11.62
CA PHE A 244 20.87 -9.20 11.96
C PHE A 244 20.13 -8.11 11.18
N ASP A 245 20.12 -6.86 11.67
CA ASP A 245 19.36 -5.75 11.05
C ASP A 245 19.70 -5.52 9.58
N LYS A 246 20.97 -5.65 9.19
CA LYS A 246 21.40 -5.55 7.78
C LYS A 246 20.90 -6.73 6.94
N GLU A 247 20.85 -7.92 7.52
CA GLU A 247 20.36 -9.13 6.82
C GLU A 247 18.85 -9.12 6.64
N CYS A 248 18.11 -8.37 7.47
CA CYS A 248 16.66 -8.24 7.34
C CYS A 248 16.24 -7.35 6.16
N GLN A 249 17.14 -6.49 5.67
CA GLN A 249 16.83 -5.52 4.63
C GLN A 249 16.81 -6.16 3.24
N VAL A 250 15.82 -5.77 2.44
CA VAL A 250 15.72 -6.08 1.01
C VAL A 250 15.57 -4.76 0.27
N SER A 251 16.63 -4.32 -0.43
CA SER A 251 16.68 -2.97 -1.01
C SER A 251 15.67 -2.73 -2.13
N ASP A 252 15.39 -3.74 -2.95
CA ASP A 252 14.42 -3.68 -4.05
C ASP A 252 13.63 -5.00 -4.13
N PRO A 253 12.59 -5.17 -3.29
CA PRO A 253 11.83 -6.42 -3.21
C PRO A 253 11.14 -6.78 -4.53
N TRP A 254 10.49 -5.81 -5.17
CA TRP A 254 9.80 -6.01 -6.45
C TRP A 254 10.78 -6.35 -7.56
N GLY A 255 11.84 -5.55 -7.76
CA GLY A 255 12.83 -5.86 -8.79
C GLY A 255 13.54 -7.18 -8.57
N SER A 256 13.73 -7.62 -7.32
CA SER A 256 14.26 -8.94 -7.00
C SER A 256 13.30 -10.06 -7.40
N LEU A 257 12.01 -9.95 -7.06
CA LEU A 257 10.98 -10.91 -7.48
C LEU A 257 10.84 -10.98 -9.00
N LEU A 258 10.82 -9.82 -9.68
CA LEU A 258 10.68 -9.72 -11.13
C LEU A 258 11.88 -10.34 -11.86
N LYS A 259 13.11 -10.15 -11.35
CA LYS A 259 14.29 -10.87 -11.88
C LYS A 259 14.19 -12.37 -11.64
N LEU A 260 13.70 -12.77 -10.47
CA LEU A 260 13.59 -14.17 -10.08
C LEU A 260 12.58 -14.95 -10.94
N ILE A 261 11.41 -14.36 -11.26
CA ILE A 261 10.44 -15.00 -12.16
C ILE A 261 11.00 -15.17 -13.57
N ILE A 262 11.82 -14.23 -14.07
CA ILE A 262 12.51 -14.38 -15.37
C ILE A 262 13.52 -15.53 -15.32
N LEU A 263 14.34 -15.62 -14.28
CA LEU A 263 15.31 -16.72 -14.12
C LEU A 263 14.63 -18.10 -14.03
N LEU A 264 13.56 -18.20 -13.24
CA LEU A 264 12.76 -19.43 -13.12
C LEU A 264 12.05 -19.76 -14.44
N GLY A 265 11.54 -18.74 -15.14
CA GLY A 265 10.95 -18.86 -16.46
C GLY A 265 11.92 -19.40 -17.50
N GLN A 266 13.17 -18.92 -17.51
CA GLN A 266 14.22 -19.43 -18.40
C GLN A 266 14.50 -20.91 -18.18
N LEU A 267 14.49 -21.40 -16.93
CA LEU A 267 14.63 -22.84 -16.65
C LEU A 267 13.42 -23.66 -17.08
N MET A 268 12.24 -23.04 -17.19
CA MET A 268 11.02 -23.69 -17.67
C MET A 268 10.82 -23.55 -19.19
N ASP A 269 11.77 -22.95 -19.92
CA ASP A 269 11.65 -22.56 -21.34
C ASP A 269 10.43 -21.65 -21.60
N TRP A 270 10.10 -20.75 -20.67
CA TRP A 270 9.06 -19.76 -20.87
C TRP A 270 9.48 -18.71 -21.89
N ASP A 271 8.57 -18.42 -22.82
CA ASP A 271 8.75 -17.35 -23.79
C ASP A 271 8.32 -16.00 -23.19
N VAL A 272 9.11 -15.49 -22.24
CA VAL A 272 8.89 -14.20 -21.57
C VAL A 272 10.03 -13.24 -21.94
N PRO A 273 9.73 -12.03 -22.46
CA PRO A 273 10.74 -11.02 -22.70
C PRO A 273 11.49 -10.66 -21.40
N PRO A 274 12.83 -10.57 -21.41
CA PRO A 274 13.61 -10.28 -20.20
C PRO A 274 13.25 -8.93 -19.57
N ASP A 275 12.88 -7.96 -20.41
CA ASP A 275 12.53 -6.60 -19.99
C ASP A 275 11.01 -6.42 -19.75
N LEU A 276 10.22 -7.51 -19.75
CA LEU A 276 8.76 -7.45 -19.66
C LEU A 276 8.28 -6.54 -18.52
N PHE A 277 8.90 -6.62 -17.34
CA PHE A 277 8.48 -5.87 -16.16
C PHE A 277 9.12 -4.48 -16.04
N SER A 278 10.03 -4.11 -16.94
CA SER A 278 10.60 -2.76 -17.04
C SER A 278 9.81 -1.84 -17.98
N GLU A 279 9.01 -2.42 -18.88
CA GLU A 279 8.16 -1.68 -19.81
C GLU A 279 6.97 -0.97 -19.11
N PRO A 280 6.36 0.06 -19.73
CA PRO A 280 5.11 0.66 -19.26
C PRO A 280 3.97 -0.36 -19.12
N ARG A 281 3.11 -0.20 -18.09
CA ARG A 281 2.04 -1.15 -17.72
C ARG A 281 1.17 -1.63 -18.89
N GLU A 282 0.85 -0.74 -19.83
CA GLU A 282 0.06 -1.08 -21.03
C GLU A 282 0.77 -2.09 -21.92
N ILE A 283 2.08 -1.93 -22.12
CA ILE A 283 2.93 -2.83 -22.90
C ILE A 283 3.08 -4.17 -22.16
N GLN A 284 3.27 -4.13 -20.84
CA GLN A 284 3.34 -5.34 -20.01
C GLN A 284 2.08 -6.20 -20.19
N TYR A 285 0.90 -5.59 -20.03
CA TYR A 285 -0.37 -6.28 -20.20
C TYR A 285 -0.59 -6.77 -21.63
N LYS A 286 -0.25 -5.97 -22.65
CA LYS A 286 -0.37 -6.37 -24.06
C LYS A 286 0.48 -7.60 -24.38
N ASN A 287 1.70 -7.67 -23.85
CA ASN A 287 2.58 -8.82 -24.00
C ASN A 287 2.00 -10.07 -23.32
N ILE A 288 1.47 -9.93 -22.09
CA ILE A 288 0.80 -11.02 -21.38
C ILE A 288 -0.44 -11.50 -22.13
N TYR A 289 -1.26 -10.58 -22.66
CA TYR A 289 -2.43 -10.92 -23.44
C TYR A 289 -2.07 -11.65 -24.75
N SER A 290 -0.96 -11.28 -25.39
CA SER A 290 -0.40 -12.02 -26.52
C SER A 290 0.02 -13.45 -26.13
N MET A 291 0.71 -13.62 -24.98
CA MET A 291 1.04 -14.94 -24.43
C MET A 291 -0.23 -15.77 -24.16
N TYR A 292 -1.26 -15.17 -23.59
CA TYR A 292 -2.55 -15.80 -23.35
C TYR A 292 -3.22 -16.30 -24.65
N ASN A 293 -3.24 -15.47 -25.71
CA ASN A 293 -3.81 -15.88 -26.98
C ASN A 293 -3.06 -17.07 -27.61
N ARG A 294 -1.74 -17.11 -27.46
CA ARG A 294 -0.91 -18.24 -27.91
C ARG A 294 -1.17 -19.50 -27.08
N ALA A 295 -1.24 -19.38 -25.76
CA ALA A 295 -1.57 -20.48 -24.86
C ALA A 295 -2.95 -21.09 -25.14
N ARG A 296 -3.94 -20.24 -25.48
CA ARG A 296 -5.28 -20.70 -25.90
C ARG A 296 -5.27 -21.50 -27.19
N GLN A 297 -4.42 -21.13 -28.14
CA GLN A 297 -4.30 -21.83 -29.42
C GLN A 297 -3.58 -23.17 -29.26
N SER A 298 -2.51 -23.22 -28.45
CA SER A 298 -1.72 -24.44 -28.23
C SER A 298 -2.36 -25.42 -27.26
N ARG A 299 -3.24 -24.95 -26.35
CA ARG A 299 -3.80 -25.70 -25.22
C ARG A 299 -2.74 -26.40 -24.35
N SER A 300 -1.53 -25.84 -24.30
CA SER A 300 -0.45 -26.39 -23.48
C SER A 300 -0.61 -25.95 -22.01
N PRO A 301 -0.61 -26.90 -21.04
CA PRO A 301 -0.73 -26.56 -19.62
C PRO A 301 0.47 -25.75 -19.11
N GLU A 302 1.66 -25.93 -19.69
CA GLU A 302 2.86 -25.18 -19.32
C GLU A 302 2.75 -23.71 -19.71
N GLN A 303 2.21 -23.43 -20.89
CA GLN A 303 1.95 -22.06 -21.35
C GLN A 303 0.83 -21.40 -20.55
N THR A 304 -0.21 -22.15 -20.16
CA THR A 304 -1.25 -21.66 -19.24
C THR A 304 -0.65 -21.27 -17.89
N ARG A 305 0.27 -22.07 -17.33
CA ARG A 305 1.00 -21.74 -16.09
C ARG A 305 1.91 -20.52 -16.26
N GLN A 306 2.62 -20.40 -17.38
CA GLN A 306 3.42 -19.21 -17.70
C GLN A 306 2.55 -17.95 -17.68
N VAL A 307 1.41 -17.98 -18.37
CA VAL A 307 0.44 -16.87 -18.38
C VAL A 307 -0.07 -16.57 -16.98
N LEU A 308 -0.43 -17.61 -16.20
CA LEU A 308 -0.91 -17.44 -14.84
C LEU A 308 0.11 -16.70 -13.96
N TYR A 309 1.34 -17.21 -13.83
CA TYR A 309 2.32 -16.62 -12.91
C TYR A 309 2.79 -15.23 -13.33
N THR A 310 2.97 -14.99 -14.63
CA THR A 310 3.30 -13.64 -15.12
C THR A 310 2.17 -12.65 -14.89
N THR A 311 0.91 -13.09 -15.06
CA THR A 311 -0.28 -12.27 -14.76
C THR A 311 -0.43 -12.01 -13.28
N VAL A 312 -0.24 -13.03 -12.42
CA VAL A 312 -0.37 -12.92 -10.96
C VAL A 312 0.69 -11.97 -10.39
N VAL A 313 1.95 -12.06 -10.81
CA VAL A 313 2.99 -11.15 -10.31
C VAL A 313 2.72 -9.70 -10.74
N LEU A 314 2.32 -9.48 -12.00
CA LEU A 314 1.93 -8.15 -12.47
C LEU A 314 0.70 -7.62 -11.71
N PHE A 315 -0.30 -8.48 -11.51
CA PHE A 315 -1.50 -8.17 -10.74
C PHE A 315 -1.14 -7.71 -9.33
N LEU A 316 -0.32 -8.48 -8.61
CA LEU A 316 0.04 -8.18 -7.23
C LEU A 316 0.87 -6.89 -7.11
N GLU A 317 1.77 -6.62 -8.06
CA GLU A 317 2.56 -5.37 -8.09
C GLU A 317 1.67 -4.14 -8.33
N CYS A 318 0.75 -4.23 -9.29
CA CYS A 318 -0.21 -3.17 -9.59
C CYS A 318 -1.20 -2.97 -8.44
N LEU A 319 -1.68 -4.07 -7.86
CA LEU A 319 -2.58 -4.08 -6.72
C LEU A 319 -1.92 -3.42 -5.51
N TYR A 320 -0.67 -3.78 -5.19
CA TYR A 320 0.08 -3.14 -4.12
C TYR A 320 0.23 -1.63 -4.37
N THR A 321 0.67 -1.23 -5.57
CA THR A 321 0.87 0.18 -5.93
C THR A 321 -0.43 0.99 -5.77
N TYR A 322 -1.56 0.40 -6.15
CA TYR A 322 -2.88 1.02 -5.99
C TYR A 322 -3.28 1.10 -4.51
N VAL A 323 -3.30 -0.03 -3.80
CA VAL A 323 -3.85 -0.08 -2.44
C VAL A 323 -2.94 0.60 -1.42
N SER A 324 -1.62 0.63 -1.64
CA SER A 324 -0.70 1.45 -0.83
C SER A 324 -0.98 2.94 -0.95
N SER A 325 -1.59 3.37 -2.05
CA SER A 325 -2.04 4.75 -2.25
C SER A 325 -3.44 4.98 -1.66
N VAL A 326 -4.31 3.96 -1.67
CA VAL A 326 -5.67 4.00 -1.11
C VAL A 326 -5.69 3.99 0.41
N ASP A 327 -4.89 3.14 1.04
CA ASP A 327 -4.72 3.04 2.49
C ASP A 327 -3.25 3.19 2.91
N PRO A 328 -2.68 4.40 2.83
CA PRO A 328 -1.26 4.60 3.09
C PRO A 328 -0.85 4.23 4.52
N GLN A 329 -1.75 4.37 5.50
CA GLN A 329 -1.45 4.11 6.90
C GLN A 329 -1.13 2.64 7.18
N SER A 330 -1.76 1.71 6.44
CA SER A 330 -1.49 0.28 6.57
C SER A 330 -0.10 -0.12 6.08
N PHE A 331 0.54 0.66 5.20
CA PHE A 331 1.80 0.30 4.54
C PHE A 331 2.98 1.22 4.87
N LEU A 332 2.75 2.51 5.13
CA LEU A 332 3.80 3.52 5.36
C LEU A 332 3.98 3.89 6.84
N GLY A 333 3.11 3.38 7.72
CA GLY A 333 3.15 3.64 9.16
C GLY A 333 2.50 4.99 9.57
N PRO A 334 2.48 5.28 10.88
CA PRO A 334 1.71 6.39 11.46
C PRO A 334 2.31 7.79 11.22
N SER A 335 3.55 7.87 10.70
CA SER A 335 4.28 9.14 10.49
C SER A 335 3.94 9.85 9.18
N ALA A 336 3.16 9.23 8.29
CA ALA A 336 2.80 9.80 7.01
C ALA A 336 1.40 10.45 7.08
N SER A 337 1.31 11.77 6.89
CA SER A 337 0.05 12.52 6.90
C SER A 337 -0.78 12.24 5.64
N HIS A 338 -1.33 11.04 5.52
CA HIS A 338 -1.98 10.61 4.29
C HIS A 338 -3.42 10.18 4.54
N THR A 339 -4.31 11.02 4.02
CA THR A 339 -5.75 10.79 3.88
C THR A 339 -6.00 9.64 2.90
N PRO A 340 -6.92 8.70 3.20
CA PRO A 340 -7.22 7.60 2.29
C PRO A 340 -7.83 8.11 0.97
N LEU A 341 -7.66 7.35 -0.11
CA LEU A 341 -8.30 7.64 -1.40
C LEU A 341 -9.61 6.86 -1.56
N VAL A 342 -10.57 7.45 -2.27
CA VAL A 342 -11.87 6.84 -2.54
C VAL A 342 -12.21 6.94 -4.02
N LEU A 343 -12.67 5.83 -4.59
CA LEU A 343 -13.22 5.76 -5.95
C LEU A 343 -14.75 5.80 -5.88
N MET A 344 -15.35 6.72 -6.62
CA MET A 344 -16.80 6.97 -6.64
C MET A 344 -17.32 7.21 -8.06
N GLU A 345 -18.62 7.09 -8.24
CA GLU A 345 -19.31 7.51 -9.47
C GLU A 345 -19.35 9.04 -9.58
N LYS A 346 -19.06 9.59 -10.76
CA LYS A 346 -19.25 11.03 -11.01
C LYS A 346 -20.71 11.30 -11.40
N PHE A 347 -21.25 12.46 -11.01
CA PHE A 347 -22.58 12.87 -11.45
C PHE A 347 -22.56 13.21 -12.95
N GLU A 348 -23.56 12.75 -13.70
CA GLU A 348 -23.73 13.13 -15.10
C GLU A 348 -24.05 14.63 -15.18
N ASN A 349 -23.24 15.39 -15.91
CA ASN A 349 -23.59 16.76 -16.26
C ASN A 349 -24.69 16.70 -17.34
N GLU A 350 -25.92 17.04 -16.97
CA GLU A 350 -26.98 17.36 -17.94
C GLU A 350 -26.57 18.64 -18.68
N SER A 351 -25.69 18.54 -19.69
CA SER A 351 -25.50 19.64 -20.63
C SER A 351 -26.82 19.86 -21.37
N ALA A 352 -27.33 21.09 -21.33
CA ALA A 352 -28.69 21.49 -21.65
C ALA A 352 -29.12 21.39 -23.14
N ASP A 353 -28.53 20.52 -23.96
CA ASP A 353 -28.79 20.45 -25.41
C ASP A 353 -28.92 19.01 -25.96
N GLU A 354 -29.63 18.12 -25.26
CA GLU A 354 -30.13 16.89 -25.91
C GLU A 354 -31.63 16.66 -25.61
N GLU A 355 -32.43 16.59 -26.68
CA GLU A 355 -33.86 16.27 -26.62
C GLU A 355 -34.11 14.92 -25.91
N PRO A 356 -35.20 14.78 -25.14
CA PRO A 356 -35.45 13.59 -24.34
C PRO A 356 -35.87 12.41 -25.23
N GLN A 357 -34.93 11.55 -25.63
CA GLN A 357 -35.27 10.22 -26.10
C GLN A 357 -35.53 9.30 -24.91
N ALA A 358 -36.80 9.00 -24.69
CA ALA A 358 -37.27 8.00 -23.74
C ALA A 358 -36.68 6.61 -24.07
N LYS A 359 -35.58 6.23 -23.41
CA LYS A 359 -35.12 4.83 -23.39
C LYS A 359 -34.64 4.45 -22.00
N LYS A 360 -35.36 3.46 -21.44
CA LYS A 360 -35.09 2.72 -20.22
C LYS A 360 -33.58 2.45 -20.05
N ALA A 361 -33.08 2.69 -18.83
CA ALA A 361 -31.78 2.25 -18.36
C ALA A 361 -31.58 0.75 -18.66
N LYS A 362 -30.92 0.49 -19.80
CA LYS A 362 -30.34 -0.80 -20.14
C LYS A 362 -28.85 -0.52 -20.24
N VAL A 363 -28.11 -1.11 -19.31
CA VAL A 363 -26.65 -1.14 -19.24
C VAL A 363 -26.09 -1.31 -20.65
N GLN A 364 -25.55 -0.24 -21.23
CA GLN A 364 -24.81 -0.30 -22.48
C GLN A 364 -23.42 -0.86 -22.16
N THR A 365 -23.27 -2.14 -22.44
CA THR A 365 -22.01 -2.87 -22.53
C THR A 365 -21.26 -2.34 -23.76
N GLU A 366 -20.10 -1.67 -23.59
CA GLU A 366 -18.89 -1.80 -24.44
C GLU A 366 -17.83 -0.69 -24.26
N SER A 367 -18.12 0.46 -23.63
CA SER A 367 -17.06 1.44 -23.30
C SER A 367 -16.58 1.24 -21.86
N SER A 368 -15.30 0.86 -21.68
CA SER A 368 -14.67 0.86 -20.35
C SER A 368 -14.82 2.24 -19.70
N PRO A 369 -15.22 2.33 -18.43
CA PRO A 369 -15.48 3.61 -17.81
C PRO A 369 -14.18 4.37 -17.57
N THR A 370 -14.24 5.69 -17.68
CA THR A 370 -13.07 6.58 -17.56
C THR A 370 -12.92 7.01 -16.11
N ILE A 371 -11.70 6.90 -15.56
CA ILE A 371 -11.41 7.35 -14.19
C ILE A 371 -10.68 8.68 -14.27
N GLU A 372 -11.23 9.70 -13.62
CA GLU A 372 -10.60 11.01 -13.43
C GLU A 372 -10.04 11.10 -12.01
N GLY A 373 -8.79 11.55 -11.89
CA GLY A 373 -8.16 11.80 -10.59
C GLY A 373 -8.30 13.26 -10.19
N ALA A 374 -8.60 13.52 -8.92
CA ALA A 374 -8.56 14.87 -8.37
C ALA A 374 -7.16 15.49 -8.52
N GLU A 375 -7.09 16.78 -8.85
CA GLU A 375 -5.84 17.53 -9.05
C GLU A 375 -4.91 17.49 -7.82
N SER A 376 -5.49 17.30 -6.63
CA SER A 376 -4.75 17.20 -5.37
C SER A 376 -3.89 15.93 -5.27
N ILE A 377 -4.17 14.90 -6.08
CA ILE A 377 -3.48 13.61 -6.03
C ILE A 377 -2.25 13.65 -6.93
N SER A 378 -1.07 13.75 -6.31
CA SER A 378 0.20 13.57 -7.01
C SER A 378 0.27 12.16 -7.61
N ASN A 379 0.65 12.04 -8.88
CA ASN A 379 0.73 10.78 -9.63
C ASN A 379 -0.62 10.04 -9.83
N ALA A 380 -1.75 10.76 -9.88
CA ALA A 380 -3.06 10.16 -10.16
C ALA A 380 -3.06 9.22 -11.37
N SER A 381 -2.41 9.59 -12.48
CA SER A 381 -2.30 8.76 -13.68
C SER A 381 -1.63 7.40 -13.42
N ARG A 382 -0.57 7.36 -12.60
CA ARG A 382 0.11 6.11 -12.24
C ARG A 382 -0.76 5.22 -11.37
N ILE A 383 -1.51 5.80 -10.43
CA ILE A 383 -2.42 5.07 -9.54
C ILE A 383 -3.57 4.47 -10.36
N ILE A 384 -4.19 5.28 -11.23
CA ILE A 384 -5.27 4.86 -12.13
C ILE A 384 -4.79 3.77 -13.07
N ASN A 385 -3.63 3.94 -13.72
CA ASN A 385 -3.07 2.91 -14.60
C ASN A 385 -2.77 1.60 -13.85
N SER A 386 -2.32 1.68 -12.59
CA SER A 386 -2.09 0.51 -11.76
C SER A 386 -3.42 -0.20 -11.43
N PHE A 387 -4.46 0.54 -11.06
CA PHE A 387 -5.80 -0.02 -10.85
C PHE A 387 -6.35 -0.70 -12.10
N THR A 388 -6.35 0.00 -13.23
CA THR A 388 -6.88 -0.53 -14.50
C THR A 388 -6.10 -1.76 -14.97
N THR A 389 -4.77 -1.79 -14.78
CA THR A 389 -3.95 -2.96 -15.11
C THR A 389 -4.24 -4.13 -14.17
N ALA A 390 -4.36 -3.89 -12.86
CA ALA A 390 -4.75 -4.91 -11.89
C ALA A 390 -6.13 -5.50 -12.21
N PHE A 391 -7.11 -4.66 -12.56
CA PHE A 391 -8.44 -5.08 -13.01
C PHE A 391 -8.37 -5.98 -14.24
N LYS A 392 -7.66 -5.54 -15.29
CA LYS A 392 -7.47 -6.32 -16.52
C LYS A 392 -6.78 -7.66 -16.29
N CYS A 393 -5.80 -7.72 -15.37
CA CYS A 393 -5.16 -8.97 -14.96
C CYS A 393 -6.13 -9.88 -14.21
N TYR A 394 -6.95 -9.33 -13.31
CA TYR A 394 -7.98 -10.08 -12.58
C TYR A 394 -9.01 -10.69 -13.54
N GLU A 395 -9.52 -9.93 -14.51
CA GLU A 395 -10.41 -10.43 -15.56
C GLU A 395 -9.74 -11.52 -16.41
N LEU A 396 -8.47 -11.35 -16.77
CA LEU A 396 -7.72 -12.33 -17.54
C LEU A 396 -7.62 -13.68 -16.80
N MET A 397 -7.34 -13.65 -15.50
CA MET A 397 -7.29 -14.86 -14.66
C MET A 397 -8.65 -15.55 -14.55
N HIS A 398 -9.76 -14.81 -14.63
CA HIS A 398 -11.13 -15.35 -14.59
C HIS A 398 -11.72 -15.66 -15.97
N SER A 399 -10.97 -15.43 -17.05
CA SER A 399 -11.45 -15.59 -18.43
C SER A 399 -11.68 -17.04 -18.86
N THR A 400 -11.00 -18.00 -18.22
CA THR A 400 -11.10 -19.44 -18.53
C THR A 400 -11.16 -20.24 -17.22
N ALA A 401 -11.88 -21.36 -17.24
CA ALA A 401 -12.04 -22.21 -16.06
C ALA A 401 -10.69 -22.74 -15.52
N ASP A 402 -9.73 -23.02 -16.40
CA ASP A 402 -8.40 -23.51 -16.03
C ASP A 402 -7.61 -22.45 -15.23
N LEU A 403 -7.53 -21.22 -15.77
CA LEU A 403 -6.86 -20.11 -15.08
C LEU A 403 -7.54 -19.76 -13.77
N GLN A 404 -8.88 -19.75 -13.75
CA GLN A 404 -9.65 -19.45 -12.54
C GLN A 404 -9.38 -20.48 -11.45
N THR A 405 -9.40 -21.77 -11.81
CA THR A 405 -9.16 -22.86 -10.85
C THR A 405 -7.76 -22.79 -10.27
N GLU A 406 -6.73 -22.57 -11.10
CA GLU A 406 -5.35 -22.45 -10.63
C GLU A 406 -5.12 -21.16 -9.81
N PHE A 407 -5.76 -20.05 -10.18
CA PHE A 407 -5.70 -18.82 -9.40
C PHE A 407 -6.35 -18.99 -8.01
N MET A 408 -7.52 -19.64 -7.93
CA MET A 408 -8.17 -19.90 -6.64
C MET A 408 -7.32 -20.79 -5.73
N LYS A 409 -6.61 -21.79 -6.29
CA LYS A 409 -5.62 -22.57 -5.53
C LYS A 409 -4.51 -21.69 -4.96
N LEU A 410 -4.00 -20.72 -5.73
CA LEU A 410 -3.01 -19.77 -5.23
C LEU A 410 -3.59 -18.89 -4.10
N CYS A 411 -4.84 -18.43 -4.24
CA CYS A 411 -5.53 -17.68 -3.19
C CYS A 411 -5.63 -18.48 -1.88
N GLU A 412 -5.97 -19.77 -1.97
CA GLU A 412 -6.02 -20.68 -0.82
C GLU A 412 -4.64 -20.90 -0.19
N ILE A 413 -3.61 -21.14 -1.01
CA ILE A 413 -2.23 -21.37 -0.54
C ILE A 413 -1.70 -20.14 0.21
N TRP A 414 -1.98 -18.94 -0.30
CA TRP A 414 -1.49 -17.68 0.27
C TRP A 414 -2.43 -17.07 1.32
N HIS A 415 -3.54 -17.74 1.62
CA HIS A 415 -4.58 -17.24 2.53
C HIS A 415 -5.02 -15.81 2.19
N MET A 416 -5.26 -15.54 0.90
CA MET A 416 -5.60 -14.20 0.41
C MET A 416 -6.90 -13.66 1.03
N GLU A 417 -7.76 -14.52 1.57
CA GLU A 417 -8.95 -14.11 2.33
C GLU A 417 -8.62 -13.27 3.57
N THR A 418 -7.41 -13.40 4.12
CA THR A 418 -6.94 -12.62 5.28
C THR A 418 -6.44 -11.23 4.90
N TRP A 419 -6.28 -10.95 3.60
CA TRP A 419 -5.68 -9.70 3.11
C TRP A 419 -6.74 -8.61 3.03
N THR A 420 -6.79 -7.75 4.06
CA THR A 420 -7.74 -6.63 4.12
C THR A 420 -7.62 -5.68 2.91
N TRP A 421 -6.41 -5.51 2.39
CA TRP A 421 -6.11 -4.70 1.22
C TRP A 421 -6.70 -5.28 -0.09
N MET A 422 -6.84 -6.59 -0.20
CA MET A 422 -7.57 -7.22 -1.31
C MET A 422 -9.06 -6.87 -1.26
N GLY A 423 -9.64 -6.78 -0.05
CA GLY A 423 -11.03 -6.35 0.14
C GLY A 423 -11.29 -4.94 -0.42
N HIS A 424 -10.41 -3.98 -0.14
CA HIS A 424 -10.56 -2.62 -0.69
C HIS A 424 -10.55 -2.59 -2.22
N PHE A 425 -9.66 -3.35 -2.85
CA PHE A 425 -9.61 -3.47 -4.31
C PHE A 425 -10.86 -4.13 -4.89
N GLN A 426 -11.38 -5.19 -4.26
CA GLN A 426 -12.60 -5.86 -4.70
C GLN A 426 -13.80 -4.91 -4.67
N THR A 427 -13.95 -4.08 -3.62
CA THR A 427 -14.99 -3.06 -3.58
C THR A 427 -14.87 -2.09 -4.75
N ASP A 428 -13.67 -1.55 -4.99
CA ASP A 428 -13.43 -0.58 -6.07
C ASP A 428 -13.64 -1.19 -7.45
N MET A 429 -13.28 -2.47 -7.62
CA MET A 429 -13.55 -3.25 -8.83
C MET A 429 -15.04 -3.39 -9.10
N LEU A 430 -15.84 -3.74 -8.08
CA LEU A 430 -17.30 -3.86 -8.23
C LEU A 430 -17.94 -2.52 -8.58
N ILE A 431 -17.46 -1.43 -7.96
CA ILE A 431 -17.84 -0.07 -8.34
C ILE A 431 -17.44 0.19 -9.80
N TYR A 432 -16.20 -0.07 -10.21
CA TYR A 432 -15.74 0.10 -11.59
C TYR A 432 -16.58 -0.69 -12.61
N GLN A 433 -17.02 -1.89 -12.27
CA GLN A 433 -17.90 -2.72 -13.12
C GLN A 433 -19.36 -2.25 -13.13
N GLY A 434 -19.79 -1.47 -12.13
CA GLY A 434 -21.18 -1.03 -11.98
C GLY A 434 -22.07 -2.05 -11.25
N ALA A 435 -21.45 -3.06 -10.63
CA ALA A 435 -22.10 -4.08 -9.83
C ALA A 435 -22.40 -3.54 -8.40
N PHE A 436 -23.19 -2.46 -8.31
CA PHE A 436 -23.41 -1.73 -7.05
C PHE A 436 -24.08 -2.57 -5.96
N ALA A 437 -24.94 -3.53 -6.32
CA ALA A 437 -25.58 -4.41 -5.35
C ALA A 437 -24.56 -5.36 -4.69
N ASP A 438 -23.64 -5.91 -5.48
CA ASP A 438 -22.58 -6.79 -5.00
C ASP A 438 -21.55 -6.00 -4.20
N ALA A 439 -21.24 -4.76 -4.61
CA ALA A 439 -20.38 -3.85 -3.85
C ALA A 439 -20.92 -3.58 -2.45
N ILE A 440 -22.24 -3.36 -2.31
CA ILE A 440 -22.89 -3.18 -1.00
C ILE A 440 -22.79 -4.45 -0.15
N ALA A 441 -23.10 -5.61 -0.73
CA ALA A 441 -23.02 -6.89 -0.02
C ALA A 441 -21.58 -7.17 0.47
N HIS A 442 -20.59 -6.90 -0.37
CA HIS A 442 -19.18 -7.02 -0.03
C HIS A 442 -18.78 -6.07 1.10
N LEU A 443 -19.12 -4.78 1.02
CA LEU A 443 -18.85 -3.79 2.07
C LEU A 443 -19.50 -4.14 3.41
N GLN A 444 -20.72 -4.68 3.39
CA GLN A 444 -21.42 -5.12 4.60
C GLN A 444 -20.75 -6.32 5.26
N ASN A 445 -20.33 -7.31 4.46
CA ASN A 445 -19.61 -8.48 4.97
C ASN A 445 -18.19 -8.11 5.46
N PHE A 446 -17.54 -7.17 4.78
CA PHE A 446 -16.18 -6.72 5.09
C PHE A 446 -16.12 -5.73 6.26
N SER A 447 -17.25 -5.15 6.67
CA SER A 447 -17.35 -4.10 7.71
C SER A 447 -16.60 -4.41 9.01
N SER A 448 -16.62 -5.65 9.50
CA SER A 448 -15.93 -6.05 10.74
C SER A 448 -14.40 -6.02 10.65
N THR A 449 -13.86 -6.05 9.43
CA THR A 449 -12.43 -6.12 9.12
C THR A 449 -11.86 -4.74 8.75
N ILE A 450 -12.73 -3.77 8.47
CA ILE A 450 -12.34 -2.40 8.12
C ILE A 450 -11.81 -1.69 9.37
N LYS A 451 -10.62 -1.10 9.25
CA LYS A 451 -10.03 -0.26 10.29
C LYS A 451 -10.80 1.07 10.42
N GLU A 452 -10.81 1.66 11.61
CA GLU A 452 -11.57 2.89 11.90
C GLU A 452 -11.26 4.04 10.93
N ASN A 453 -9.99 4.20 10.55
CA ASN A 453 -9.52 5.20 9.58
C ASN A 453 -10.11 5.02 8.16
N MET A 454 -10.58 3.82 7.82
CA MET A 454 -11.17 3.46 6.53
C MET A 454 -12.70 3.42 6.56
N GLN A 455 -13.33 3.63 7.71
CA GLN A 455 -14.79 3.58 7.85
C GLN A 455 -15.49 4.70 7.07
N LEU A 456 -14.93 5.91 7.09
CA LEU A 456 -15.46 7.06 6.34
C LEU A 456 -15.55 6.75 4.84
N ARG A 457 -14.48 6.18 4.29
CA ARG A 457 -14.39 5.73 2.89
C ARG A 457 -15.46 4.69 2.57
N SER A 458 -15.59 3.67 3.42
CA SER A 458 -16.60 2.60 3.26
C SER A 458 -18.02 3.15 3.21
N ASN A 459 -18.37 4.02 4.16
CA ASN A 459 -19.69 4.65 4.22
C ASN A 459 -19.99 5.51 2.97
N LEU A 460 -18.98 6.24 2.48
CA LEU A 460 -19.09 7.08 1.29
C LEU A 460 -19.30 6.23 0.02
N GLN A 461 -18.55 5.13 -0.14
CA GLN A 461 -18.73 4.19 -1.25
C GLN A 461 -20.10 3.51 -1.21
N MET A 462 -20.55 3.11 -0.02
CA MET A 462 -21.88 2.52 0.16
C MET A 462 -22.99 3.53 -0.17
N ALA A 463 -22.83 4.80 0.23
CA ALA A 463 -23.75 5.87 -0.14
C ALA A 463 -23.82 6.09 -1.66
N CYS A 464 -22.66 6.12 -2.33
CA CYS A 464 -22.55 6.18 -3.79
C CYS A 464 -23.28 5.00 -4.46
N CYS A 465 -23.06 3.77 -3.97
CA CYS A 465 -23.74 2.58 -4.49
C CYS A 465 -25.26 2.64 -4.31
N PHE A 466 -25.75 3.06 -3.14
CA PHE A 466 -27.19 3.23 -2.90
C PHE A 466 -27.80 4.31 -3.80
N TYR A 467 -27.07 5.39 -4.04
CA TYR A 467 -27.48 6.44 -4.97
C TYR A 467 -27.64 5.90 -6.40
N CYS A 468 -26.64 5.16 -6.91
CA CYS A 468 -26.69 4.57 -8.25
C CYS A 468 -27.84 3.53 -8.40
N LEU A 469 -28.24 2.88 -7.30
CA LEU A 469 -29.40 1.99 -7.24
C LEU A 469 -30.74 2.71 -7.00
N GLN A 470 -30.76 4.05 -7.05
CA GLN A 470 -31.94 4.91 -6.81
C GLN A 470 -32.57 4.72 -5.41
N LYS A 471 -31.81 4.22 -4.44
CA LYS A 471 -32.22 4.07 -3.04
C LYS A 471 -31.85 5.31 -2.23
N TYR A 472 -32.41 6.45 -2.63
CA TYR A 472 -32.01 7.78 -2.14
C TYR A 472 -32.09 7.93 -0.62
N SER A 473 -33.14 7.42 0.04
CA SER A 473 -33.29 7.53 1.50
C SER A 473 -32.08 6.95 2.26
N LYS A 474 -31.63 5.74 1.90
CA LYS A 474 -30.46 5.08 2.51
C LYS A 474 -29.15 5.78 2.12
N ALA A 475 -29.03 6.22 0.87
CA ALA A 475 -27.84 6.96 0.41
C ALA A 475 -27.65 8.24 1.23
N CYS A 476 -28.71 9.01 1.43
CA CYS A 476 -28.67 10.25 2.19
C CYS A 476 -28.43 10.03 3.68
N GLU A 477 -28.97 8.97 4.29
CA GLU A 477 -28.67 8.61 5.68
C GLU A 477 -27.18 8.38 5.91
N LEU A 478 -26.53 7.66 4.99
CA LEU A 478 -25.09 7.41 5.04
C LEU A 478 -24.27 8.68 4.77
N VAL A 479 -24.66 9.49 3.78
CA VAL A 479 -24.02 10.80 3.54
C VAL A 479 -24.06 11.67 4.79
N LEU A 480 -25.20 11.76 5.46
CA LEU A 480 -25.31 12.56 6.68
C LEU A 480 -24.47 11.98 7.83
N ASN A 481 -24.19 10.67 7.85
CA ASN A 481 -23.23 10.07 8.79
C ASN A 481 -21.79 10.46 8.43
N VAL A 482 -21.42 10.37 7.15
CA VAL A 482 -20.11 10.80 6.64
C VAL A 482 -19.82 12.26 7.00
N ILE A 483 -20.80 13.16 6.84
CA ILE A 483 -20.65 14.58 7.19
C ILE A 483 -20.43 14.80 8.68
N LYS A 484 -21.06 13.99 9.53
CA LYS A 484 -20.86 14.06 10.99
C LYS A 484 -19.44 13.64 11.38
N ASP A 485 -18.90 12.63 10.72
CA ASP A 485 -17.60 12.04 11.03
C ASP A 485 -16.42 12.76 10.34
N LEU A 486 -16.71 13.67 9.40
CA LEU A 486 -15.70 14.49 8.72
C LEU A 486 -15.02 15.49 9.68
N PRO A 487 -13.68 15.50 9.78
CA PRO A 487 -12.96 16.48 10.59
C PRO A 487 -13.08 17.87 9.96
N TYR A 488 -13.49 18.86 10.76
CA TYR A 488 -13.66 20.24 10.29
C TYR A 488 -12.30 20.94 10.15
N THR A 489 -11.97 21.37 8.94
CA THR A 489 -10.73 22.12 8.64
C THR A 489 -11.04 23.58 8.39
N HIS A 490 -10.46 24.47 9.20
CA HIS A 490 -10.71 25.92 9.15
C HIS A 490 -10.03 26.64 7.98
N ASP A 491 -9.01 26.05 7.36
CA ASP A 491 -8.22 26.66 6.29
C ASP A 491 -8.55 26.05 4.93
N ARG A 492 -9.24 26.84 4.10
CA ARG A 492 -9.53 26.51 2.71
C ARG A 492 -8.48 27.15 1.78
N PRO A 493 -7.75 26.40 0.96
CA PRO A 493 -7.39 26.88 -0.38
C PRO A 493 -8.66 26.88 -1.25
N PRO A 494 -8.85 27.89 -2.13
CA PRO A 494 -10.08 28.05 -2.92
C PRO A 494 -10.47 26.73 -3.61
N ALA A 495 -11.78 26.48 -3.72
CA ALA A 495 -12.35 25.27 -4.34
C ALA A 495 -11.46 24.79 -5.48
N SER A 496 -10.90 23.59 -5.38
CA SER A 496 -10.42 22.94 -6.59
C SER A 496 -11.64 22.85 -7.49
N ASN A 497 -11.56 23.50 -8.64
CA ASN A 497 -12.55 23.35 -9.67
C ASN A 497 -12.74 21.85 -9.84
N LEU A 498 -13.96 21.34 -9.64
CA LEU A 498 -14.38 20.14 -10.36
C LEU A 498 -14.25 20.55 -11.83
N ALA A 499 -13.04 20.37 -12.38
CA ALA A 499 -12.66 20.94 -13.66
C ALA A 499 -13.64 20.39 -14.68
N GLU A 500 -14.38 21.31 -15.31
CA GLU A 500 -15.09 21.02 -16.54
C GLU A 500 -14.05 20.53 -17.53
N THR A 501 -14.02 19.21 -17.71
CA THR A 501 -13.22 18.57 -18.74
C THR A 501 -14.15 17.84 -19.70
N SER A 502 -13.85 18.11 -20.95
CA SER A 502 -14.61 17.91 -22.17
C SER A 502 -14.89 16.44 -22.52
N GLY A 503 -16.09 16.19 -23.04
CA GLY A 503 -16.31 15.35 -24.22
C GLY A 503 -16.25 13.83 -24.06
N ALA A 504 -15.98 13.27 -22.88
CA ALA A 504 -15.95 11.82 -22.70
C ALA A 504 -17.38 11.24 -22.62
N LYS A 505 -17.79 10.53 -23.68
CA LYS A 505 -19.05 9.78 -23.74
C LYS A 505 -18.94 8.52 -22.87
N GLY A 506 -19.91 8.31 -21.98
CA GLY A 506 -20.03 7.12 -21.14
C GLY A 506 -19.76 7.39 -19.67
N ARG A 507 -19.76 6.30 -18.88
CA ARG A 507 -19.65 6.33 -17.43
C ARG A 507 -18.30 6.87 -16.95
N GLN A 508 -18.34 7.84 -16.04
CA GLN A 508 -17.15 8.47 -15.45
C GLN A 508 -17.07 8.16 -13.95
N LEU A 509 -15.87 7.78 -13.48
CA LEU A 509 -15.57 7.63 -12.06
C LEU A 509 -14.59 8.70 -11.62
N TRP A 510 -14.66 9.05 -10.33
CA TRP A 510 -13.81 10.03 -9.71
C TRP A 510 -13.00 9.42 -8.57
N LEU A 511 -11.69 9.56 -8.64
CA LEU A 511 -10.74 9.15 -7.60
C LEU A 511 -10.27 10.40 -6.83
N THR A 512 -10.58 10.47 -5.55
CA THR A 512 -10.33 11.67 -4.72
C THR A 512 -9.82 11.29 -3.32
N LYS A 513 -9.28 12.24 -2.55
CA LYS A 513 -8.89 12.06 -1.14
C LYS A 513 -10.12 12.21 -0.24
N CYS A 514 -10.14 11.45 0.85
CA CYS A 514 -11.17 11.56 1.89
C CYS A 514 -10.99 12.80 2.78
N THR A 515 -10.97 14.00 2.19
CA THR A 515 -10.89 15.29 2.88
C THR A 515 -12.24 15.99 2.89
N GLU A 516 -12.45 16.91 3.82
CA GLU A 516 -13.67 17.73 3.86
C GLU A 516 -13.85 18.54 2.57
N SER A 517 -12.78 19.18 2.09
CA SER A 517 -12.81 20.00 0.88
C SER A 517 -13.23 19.26 -0.39
N GLU A 518 -12.96 17.95 -0.47
CA GLU A 518 -13.27 17.13 -1.65
C GLU A 518 -14.57 16.32 -1.47
N ILE A 519 -14.83 15.80 -0.28
CA ILE A 519 -16.03 14.99 -0.02
C ILE A 519 -17.29 15.85 0.14
N LEU A 520 -17.22 17.00 0.84
CA LEU A 520 -18.41 17.81 1.13
C LEU A 520 -19.17 18.25 -0.14
N PRO A 521 -18.50 18.76 -1.20
CA PRO A 521 -19.18 19.08 -2.47
C PRO A 521 -19.93 17.87 -3.05
N TYR A 522 -19.30 16.70 -3.06
CA TYR A 522 -19.89 15.46 -3.55
C TYR A 522 -21.12 15.04 -2.73
N CYS A 523 -21.02 15.11 -1.41
CA CYS A 523 -22.14 14.83 -0.52
C CYS A 523 -23.34 15.76 -0.75
N ILE A 524 -23.08 17.06 -0.98
CA ILE A 524 -24.13 18.04 -1.27
C ILE A 524 -24.77 17.77 -2.62
N GLN A 525 -24.00 17.45 -3.66
CA GLN A 525 -24.53 17.06 -4.97
C GLN A 525 -25.40 15.79 -4.89
N LEU A 526 -24.99 14.80 -4.10
CA LEU A 526 -25.79 13.59 -3.86
C LEU A 526 -27.14 13.93 -3.21
N LEU A 527 -27.12 14.77 -2.17
CA LEU A 527 -28.33 15.22 -1.49
C LEU A 527 -29.24 16.04 -2.41
N LEU A 528 -28.67 16.93 -3.23
CA LEU A 528 -29.41 17.73 -4.20
C LEU A 528 -30.08 16.84 -5.26
N ALA A 529 -29.37 15.85 -5.80
CA ALA A 529 -29.94 14.92 -6.77
C ALA A 529 -31.08 14.08 -6.16
N ALA A 530 -30.91 13.59 -4.94
CA ALA A 530 -31.94 12.88 -4.19
C ALA A 530 -33.18 13.76 -3.92
N LEU A 531 -32.98 15.01 -3.51
CA LEU A 531 -34.07 15.96 -3.27
C LEU A 531 -34.74 16.38 -4.58
N LYS A 532 -34.00 16.59 -5.68
CA LYS A 532 -34.53 16.89 -7.02
C LYS A 532 -35.53 15.81 -7.43
N SER A 533 -35.18 14.54 -7.28
CA SER A 533 -36.08 13.42 -7.63
C SER A 533 -37.42 13.47 -6.88
N LYS A 534 -37.45 13.94 -5.63
CA LYS A 534 -38.68 14.00 -4.83
C LYS A 534 -39.43 15.32 -4.99
N ALA A 535 -38.73 16.45 -4.96
CA ALA A 535 -39.29 17.79 -5.10
C ALA A 535 -40.02 17.99 -6.43
N PHE A 536 -39.49 17.45 -7.53
CA PHE A 536 -40.11 17.55 -8.86
C PHE A 536 -41.13 16.44 -9.14
N SER A 537 -41.32 15.49 -8.22
CA SER A 537 -42.35 14.45 -8.35
C SER A 537 -43.77 15.03 -8.26
N ALA A 538 -44.77 14.24 -8.68
CA ALA A 538 -46.18 14.63 -8.58
C ALA A 538 -46.66 14.85 -7.13
N LYS A 539 -45.95 14.29 -6.15
CA LYS A 539 -46.21 14.46 -4.71
C LYS A 539 -45.13 15.32 -4.02
N GLY A 540 -44.44 16.16 -4.77
CA GLY A 540 -43.38 17.02 -4.24
C GLY A 540 -43.89 17.94 -3.13
N ASP A 541 -43.12 18.02 -2.05
CA ASP A 541 -43.41 18.82 -0.87
C ASP A 541 -42.54 20.08 -0.79
N ASP A 542 -43.12 21.16 -0.26
CA ASP A 542 -42.45 22.45 -0.08
C ASP A 542 -41.17 22.34 0.79
N THR A 543 -41.13 21.35 1.69
CA THR A 543 -39.95 21.07 2.53
C THR A 543 -38.75 20.65 1.69
N SER A 544 -38.94 19.76 0.70
CA SER A 544 -37.86 19.34 -0.20
C SER A 544 -37.36 20.51 -1.04
N LEU A 545 -38.26 21.34 -1.57
CA LEU A 545 -37.89 22.54 -2.33
C LEU A 545 -37.11 23.53 -1.45
N GLY A 546 -37.55 23.75 -0.21
CA GLY A 546 -36.84 24.61 0.74
C GLY A 546 -35.45 24.07 1.12
N HIS A 547 -35.32 22.76 1.33
CA HIS A 547 -34.03 22.12 1.56
C HIS A 547 -33.09 22.24 0.35
N MET A 548 -33.61 22.12 -0.88
CA MET A 548 -32.83 22.38 -2.09
C MET A 548 -32.32 23.82 -2.13
N ILE A 549 -33.16 24.82 -1.86
CA ILE A 549 -32.76 26.24 -1.83
C ILE A 549 -31.59 26.46 -0.85
N VAL A 550 -31.61 25.82 0.32
CA VAL A 550 -30.51 25.93 1.29
C VAL A 550 -29.20 25.37 0.71
N LEU A 551 -29.25 24.21 0.05
CA LEU A 551 -28.06 23.52 -0.47
C LEU A 551 -27.49 24.16 -1.74
N LEU A 552 -28.33 24.75 -2.59
CA LEU A 552 -27.92 25.43 -3.83
C LEU A 552 -26.99 26.64 -3.58
N GLN A 553 -26.97 27.16 -2.35
CA GLN A 553 -26.04 28.21 -1.94
C GLN A 553 -24.56 27.77 -1.94
N TYR A 554 -24.27 26.46 -1.81
CA TYR A 554 -22.91 25.98 -1.58
C TYR A 554 -21.94 26.29 -2.72
N ASP A 555 -22.36 26.03 -3.96
CA ASP A 555 -21.53 26.19 -5.18
C ASP A 555 -22.12 27.28 -6.08
N TRP A 556 -22.64 28.35 -5.48
CA TRP A 556 -23.17 29.51 -6.23
C TRP A 556 -22.03 30.25 -6.94
N PRO A 557 -22.17 30.65 -8.23
CA PRO A 557 -23.38 30.64 -9.07
C PRO A 557 -23.56 29.39 -9.96
N LYS A 558 -22.73 28.34 -9.86
CA LYS A 558 -22.85 27.15 -10.74
C LYS A 558 -24.19 26.44 -10.62
N SER A 559 -24.82 26.54 -9.45
CA SER A 559 -26.13 25.93 -9.15
C SER A 559 -27.33 26.79 -9.59
N GLU A 560 -27.11 27.92 -10.28
CA GLU A 560 -28.15 28.88 -10.69
C GLU A 560 -29.21 28.26 -11.62
N ALA A 561 -28.79 27.46 -12.62
CA ALA A 561 -29.72 26.83 -13.55
C ALA A 561 -30.77 25.95 -12.83
N LEU A 562 -30.31 25.12 -11.89
CA LEU A 562 -31.19 24.28 -11.07
C LEU A 562 -32.06 25.11 -10.13
N PHE A 563 -31.57 26.26 -9.64
CA PHE A 563 -32.36 27.17 -8.83
C PHE A 563 -33.55 27.77 -9.62
N PHE A 564 -33.34 28.16 -10.88
CA PHE A 564 -34.44 28.64 -11.72
C PHE A 564 -35.51 27.57 -12.01
N GLU A 565 -35.12 26.29 -12.12
CA GLU A 565 -36.09 25.18 -12.18
C GLU A 565 -36.94 25.10 -10.90
N VAL A 566 -36.31 25.26 -9.73
CA VAL A 566 -37.00 25.30 -8.44
C VAL A 566 -37.98 26.49 -8.38
N LEU A 567 -37.56 27.68 -8.83
CA LEU A 567 -38.45 28.86 -8.89
C LEU A 567 -39.64 28.63 -9.82
N LYS A 568 -39.42 28.01 -10.99
CA LYS A 568 -40.49 27.66 -11.92
C LYS A 568 -41.50 26.72 -11.28
N LYS A 569 -41.04 25.72 -10.51
CA LYS A 569 -41.90 24.79 -9.76
C LYS A 569 -42.71 25.50 -8.69
N ILE A 570 -42.08 26.38 -7.89
CA ILE A 570 -42.76 27.18 -6.86
C ILE A 570 -43.84 28.07 -7.48
N LYS A 571 -43.53 28.71 -8.62
CA LYS A 571 -44.49 29.54 -9.35
C LYS A 571 -45.68 28.74 -9.86
N GLN A 572 -45.46 27.49 -10.30
CA GLN A 572 -46.54 26.58 -10.70
C GLN A 572 -47.42 26.15 -9.51
N GLN A 573 -46.83 25.91 -8.33
CA GLN A 573 -47.57 25.56 -7.11
C GLN A 573 -48.29 26.76 -6.48
N ASN A 574 -47.84 27.98 -6.80
CA ASN A 574 -48.35 29.25 -6.29
C ASN A 574 -48.29 29.39 -4.75
N SER A 575 -47.50 28.54 -4.09
CA SER A 575 -47.20 28.63 -2.66
C SER A 575 -45.83 28.04 -2.35
N LEU A 576 -45.21 28.53 -1.27
CA LEU A 576 -44.05 27.91 -0.64
C LEU A 576 -44.16 28.05 0.87
N VAL A 577 -44.23 26.94 1.59
CA VAL A 577 -44.19 26.88 3.06
C VAL A 577 -42.84 26.32 3.52
N TYR A 578 -41.99 27.17 4.07
CA TYR A 578 -40.67 26.75 4.55
C TYR A 578 -40.15 27.63 5.70
N ASN A 579 -40.45 27.22 6.94
CA ASN A 579 -40.17 28.03 8.14
C ASN A 579 -38.67 28.12 8.51
N MET A 580 -37.81 27.36 7.84
CA MET A 580 -36.36 27.34 8.04
C MET A 580 -35.61 28.31 7.13
N PHE A 581 -36.31 29.04 6.24
CA PHE A 581 -35.69 29.90 5.23
C PHE A 581 -34.71 30.90 5.83
N PHE A 582 -35.16 31.74 6.76
CA PHE A 582 -34.34 32.78 7.39
C PHE A 582 -33.28 32.22 8.35
N ASN A 583 -33.30 30.92 8.65
CA ASN A 583 -32.23 30.33 9.47
C ASN A 583 -30.98 30.09 8.62
N TYR A 584 -31.16 29.65 7.37
CA TYR A 584 -30.09 29.06 6.57
C TYR A 584 -29.87 29.68 5.17
N VAL A 585 -30.74 30.58 4.69
CA VAL A 585 -30.58 31.23 3.38
C VAL A 585 -30.03 32.65 3.53
N ILE A 586 -28.82 32.90 3.06
CA ILE A 586 -28.09 34.19 3.16
C ILE A 586 -27.58 34.71 1.80
N ASN A 587 -27.60 33.90 0.74
CA ASN A 587 -27.16 34.31 -0.59
C ASN A 587 -28.08 35.40 -1.17
N VAL A 588 -27.48 36.52 -1.60
CA VAL A 588 -28.20 37.74 -2.02
C VAL A 588 -29.09 37.48 -3.23
N ASP A 589 -28.57 36.84 -4.27
CA ASP A 589 -29.31 36.59 -5.51
C ASP A 589 -30.55 35.70 -5.24
N ILE A 590 -30.39 34.66 -4.43
CA ILE A 590 -31.50 33.79 -4.01
C ILE A 590 -32.54 34.57 -3.19
N LEU A 591 -32.11 35.44 -2.28
CA LEU A 591 -33.02 36.26 -1.46
C LEU A 591 -33.83 37.22 -2.34
N GLU A 592 -33.19 37.85 -3.33
CA GLU A 592 -33.83 38.77 -4.28
C GLU A 592 -34.88 38.06 -5.13
N GLU A 593 -34.55 36.92 -5.72
CA GLU A 593 -35.49 36.14 -6.55
C GLU A 593 -36.70 35.64 -5.75
N ILE A 594 -36.48 35.16 -4.52
CA ILE A 594 -37.57 34.74 -3.64
C ILE A 594 -38.43 35.94 -3.22
N ALA A 595 -37.83 37.12 -2.97
CA ALA A 595 -38.59 38.34 -2.71
C ALA A 595 -39.41 38.79 -3.92
N PHE A 596 -38.85 38.64 -5.14
CA PHE A 596 -39.52 38.97 -6.39
C PHE A 596 -40.80 38.15 -6.61
N LEU A 597 -40.80 36.85 -6.30
CA LEU A 597 -42.00 35.98 -6.40
C LEU A 597 -43.24 36.51 -5.66
N LYS A 598 -43.05 37.28 -4.58
CA LYS A 598 -44.14 37.87 -3.79
C LYS A 598 -44.78 39.09 -4.46
N THR A 599 -44.09 39.72 -5.41
CA THR A 599 -44.56 40.92 -6.11
C THR A 599 -45.64 40.57 -7.14
N LEU A 600 -46.32 41.60 -7.67
CA LEU A 600 -47.30 41.41 -8.74
C LEU A 600 -46.63 40.90 -10.04
N GLU A 601 -45.43 41.39 -10.35
CA GLU A 601 -44.66 41.02 -11.54
C GLU A 601 -44.07 39.61 -11.43
N GLY A 602 -43.69 39.18 -10.22
CA GLY A 602 -43.16 37.84 -9.95
C GLY A 602 -44.21 36.73 -9.87
N GLY A 603 -45.51 37.05 -9.89
CA GLY A 603 -46.60 36.07 -9.91
C GLY A 603 -47.44 36.00 -8.64
N LYS A 604 -47.17 36.85 -7.64
CA LYS A 604 -47.93 36.96 -6.38
C LYS A 604 -48.06 35.63 -5.62
N VAL A 605 -46.95 34.88 -5.59
CA VAL A 605 -46.86 33.57 -4.93
C VAL A 605 -47.08 33.71 -3.42
N ASN A 606 -47.81 32.77 -2.82
CA ASN A 606 -48.02 32.74 -1.37
C ASN A 606 -46.79 32.20 -0.63
N LEU A 607 -45.94 33.07 -0.11
CA LEU A 607 -44.72 32.70 0.62
C LEU A 607 -44.94 32.70 2.14
N ASP A 608 -44.93 31.51 2.73
CA ASP A 608 -44.98 31.29 4.18
C ASP A 608 -43.63 30.78 4.71
N ILE A 609 -42.66 31.69 4.72
CA ILE A 609 -41.25 31.40 5.01
C ILE A 609 -40.76 31.99 6.34
N LEU A 610 -41.65 32.64 7.09
CA LEU A 610 -41.32 33.22 8.40
C LEU A 610 -41.15 32.13 9.48
N PRO A 611 -40.26 32.32 10.46
CA PRO A 611 -40.11 31.38 11.56
C PRO A 611 -41.42 31.20 12.35
N THR A 612 -41.67 29.99 12.86
CA THR A 612 -42.88 29.66 13.62
C THR A 612 -43.08 30.59 14.83
N SER A 613 -41.99 31.01 15.49
CA SER A 613 -42.02 31.97 16.61
C SER A 613 -42.59 33.33 16.20
N THR A 614 -42.25 33.83 15.00
CA THR A 614 -42.78 35.08 14.45
C THR A 614 -44.25 34.94 14.07
N LYS A 615 -44.69 33.76 13.61
CA LYS A 615 -46.10 33.48 13.29
C LYS A 615 -47.00 33.53 14.54
N VAL A 616 -46.54 32.95 15.65
CA VAL A 616 -47.31 32.97 16.92
C VAL A 616 -47.50 34.40 17.42
N ILE A 617 -46.48 35.25 17.30
CA ILE A 617 -46.56 36.67 17.68
C ILE A 617 -47.48 37.45 16.73
N ALA A 618 -47.46 37.16 15.43
CA ALA A 618 -48.33 37.80 14.45
C ALA A 618 -49.81 37.39 14.61
N GLN A 619 -50.09 36.14 14.96
CA GLN A 619 -51.45 35.62 15.18
C GLN A 619 -52.09 36.14 16.48
N GLN A 620 -51.29 36.53 17.47
CA GLN A 620 -51.79 37.17 18.70
C GLN A 620 -52.23 38.64 18.50
N ARG A 621 -51.92 39.27 17.36
CA ARG A 621 -52.35 40.63 17.04
C ARG A 621 -53.76 40.61 16.41
N THR A 622 -54.74 41.18 17.10
CA THR A 622 -56.14 41.29 16.67
C THR A 622 -56.28 41.84 15.24
N VAL A 623 -57.05 41.14 14.40
CA VAL A 623 -57.27 41.45 12.98
C VAL A 623 -58.04 42.76 12.83
N THR A 624 -57.32 43.84 12.51
CA THR A 624 -57.89 45.09 11.99
C THR A 624 -57.26 45.42 10.65
N ARG A 625 -57.95 46.21 9.81
CA ARG A 625 -57.61 46.48 8.39
C ARG A 625 -56.15 46.94 8.11
N GLY A 626 -55.36 47.29 9.12
CA GLY A 626 -53.93 47.64 9.02
C GLY A 626 -52.93 46.47 9.08
N VAL A 627 -53.35 45.27 9.48
CA VAL A 627 -52.45 44.11 9.70
C VAL A 627 -51.69 43.69 8.43
N ASN A 628 -52.33 43.75 7.25
CA ASN A 628 -51.68 43.39 5.99
C ASN A 628 -50.56 44.36 5.55
N LYS A 629 -50.58 45.62 6.01
CA LYS A 629 -49.50 46.58 5.73
C LYS A 629 -48.29 46.30 6.62
N VAL A 630 -48.54 46.01 7.91
CA VAL A 630 -47.52 45.65 8.90
C VAL A 630 -46.81 44.34 8.51
N VAL A 631 -47.55 43.32 8.08
CA VAL A 631 -46.97 42.03 7.64
C VAL A 631 -46.07 42.18 6.40
N LYS A 632 -46.39 43.11 5.49
CA LYS A 632 -45.54 43.41 4.33
C LYS A 632 -44.26 44.15 4.73
N GLU A 633 -44.35 45.09 5.67
CA GLU A 633 -43.18 45.79 6.22
C GLU A 633 -42.30 44.84 7.04
N ASP A 634 -42.88 43.96 7.87
CA ASP A 634 -42.16 42.93 8.62
C ASP A 634 -41.40 41.97 7.70
N PHE A 635 -42.00 41.56 6.58
CA PHE A 635 -41.33 40.74 5.58
C PHE A 635 -40.13 41.44 4.94
N LYS A 636 -40.31 42.71 4.52
CA LYS A 636 -39.24 43.50 3.91
C LYS A 636 -38.08 43.73 4.89
N LEU A 637 -38.39 44.08 6.13
CA LEU A 637 -37.39 44.26 7.20
C LEU A 637 -36.64 42.97 7.51
N THR A 638 -37.33 41.82 7.53
CA THR A 638 -36.70 40.51 7.76
C THR A 638 -35.76 40.13 6.60
N MET A 639 -36.15 40.40 5.34
CA MET A 639 -35.27 40.21 4.18
C MET A 639 -34.01 41.08 4.27
N VAL A 640 -34.15 42.38 4.57
CA VAL A 640 -33.00 43.30 4.73
C VAL A 640 -32.09 42.82 5.85
N LYS A 641 -32.65 42.37 6.98
CA LYS A 641 -31.86 41.80 8.08
C LYS A 641 -31.11 40.54 7.66
N GLN A 642 -31.73 39.69 6.83
CA GLN A 642 -31.10 38.47 6.34
C GLN A 642 -29.97 38.76 5.35
N MET A 643 -30.13 39.76 4.49
CA MET A 643 -29.06 40.22 3.59
C MET A 643 -27.84 40.72 4.39
N GLY A 644 -28.03 41.29 5.58
CA GLY A 644 -26.94 41.66 6.48
C GLY A 644 -26.08 40.49 7.00
N ARG A 645 -26.49 39.24 6.73
CA ARG A 645 -25.73 38.01 7.05
C ARG A 645 -24.97 37.45 5.84
N SER A 646 -24.94 38.17 4.70
CA SER A 646 -24.31 37.69 3.46
C SER A 646 -22.82 37.36 3.60
N ASP A 647 -22.14 38.01 4.56
CA ASP A 647 -20.70 37.81 4.81
C ASP A 647 -20.42 36.56 5.68
N GLU A 648 -21.45 35.88 6.19
CA GLU A 648 -21.28 34.62 6.93
C GLU A 648 -20.78 33.50 6.00
N PRO A 649 -19.88 32.61 6.48
CA PRO A 649 -19.38 31.50 5.67
C PRO A 649 -20.50 30.49 5.37
N VAL A 650 -20.96 30.48 4.11
CA VAL A 650 -22.03 29.59 3.61
C VAL A 650 -21.76 28.12 3.91
N GLU A 651 -20.51 27.66 3.78
CA GLU A 651 -20.10 26.28 4.07
C GLU A 651 -20.39 25.87 5.52
N LYS A 652 -20.04 26.73 6.48
CA LYS A 652 -20.32 26.51 7.90
C LYS A 652 -21.84 26.50 8.18
N LEU A 653 -22.58 27.38 7.51
CA LEU A 653 -24.03 27.44 7.62
C LEU A 653 -24.69 26.16 7.08
N ILE A 654 -24.25 25.68 5.92
CA ILE A 654 -24.75 24.44 5.31
C ILE A 654 -24.37 23.22 6.16
N ARG A 655 -23.16 23.16 6.71
CA ARG A 655 -22.77 22.11 7.65
C ARG A 655 -23.67 22.09 8.89
N THR A 656 -23.99 23.26 9.41
CA THR A 656 -24.90 23.43 10.56
C THR A 656 -26.31 22.95 10.21
N PHE A 657 -26.81 23.31 9.02
CA PHE A 657 -28.08 22.81 8.48
C PHE A 657 -28.11 21.28 8.37
N LEU A 658 -27.10 20.67 7.74
CA LEU A 658 -27.00 19.22 7.54
C LEU A 658 -26.90 18.45 8.87
N THR A 659 -26.32 19.06 9.90
CA THR A 659 -26.19 18.47 11.24
C THR A 659 -27.48 18.62 12.05
N ASN A 660 -28.04 19.84 12.13
CA ASN A 660 -29.17 20.15 13.00
C ASN A 660 -30.51 19.66 12.42
N GLU A 661 -30.70 19.78 11.12
CA GLU A 661 -31.97 19.45 10.44
C GLU A 661 -31.97 18.03 9.85
N ARG A 662 -31.05 17.17 10.28
CA ARG A 662 -30.88 15.79 9.79
C ARG A 662 -32.21 15.02 9.70
N ILE A 663 -33.03 15.10 10.75
CA ILE A 663 -34.32 14.39 10.81
C ILE A 663 -35.31 14.96 9.77
N SER A 664 -35.31 16.29 9.59
CA SER A 664 -36.15 16.94 8.58
C SER A 664 -35.75 16.52 7.17
N ILE A 665 -34.44 16.51 6.88
CA ILE A 665 -33.90 16.09 5.57
C ILE A 665 -34.29 14.64 5.26
N LEU A 666 -34.17 13.72 6.24
CA LEU A 666 -34.56 12.32 6.04
C LEU A 666 -36.07 12.14 5.85
N LYS A 667 -36.89 12.89 6.59
CA LYS A 667 -38.36 12.91 6.40
C LYS A 667 -38.75 13.45 5.02
N ALA A 668 -38.07 14.51 4.58
CA ALA A 668 -38.23 15.07 3.25
C ALA A 668 -37.80 14.10 2.15
N LEU A 669 -37.10 13.00 2.47
CA LEU A 669 -36.65 11.98 1.50
C LEU A 669 -37.34 10.60 1.64
N ALA A 670 -38.08 10.37 2.73
CA ALA A 670 -38.89 9.17 2.97
C ALA A 670 -40.22 9.23 2.21
#